data_AF-A0AB37W410-F1
#
_entry.id   AF-A0AB37W410-F1
#
_cell.length_a   1.000
_cell.length_b   1.000
_cell.length_c   1.000
_cell.angle_alpha   90.00
_cell.angle_beta   90.00
_cell.angle_gamma   90.00
#
_symmetry.space_group_name_H-M   'P 1'
#
loop_
_entity.id
_entity.type
_entity.pdbx_description
1 polymer ?
#
loop_
_entity_poly.entity_id
_entity_poly.type
_entity_poly.pdbx_seq_one_letter_code
_entity_poly.pdbx_strand_id
1 'polypeptide(L)'
;MLASEVVHRLNDRSRSQDVNGPIGVAFAYLKKNFGEDDPAFELMKQLLGQLIRNCPWSDLVHDTEAWITCTPLSLGDVTALAREVGRSYRQVYIIIDALDELNLAQKGVNELVTSLHGLQDDIGAKLLYTLRNVPDVIEQLRKDGRIEIQAKEEDVSTFVDRELQSIDRGRLREKLHSETLRHDLKKSIVLSSKNMFSLAEHGITTLSESSLKAVETFVSSPSESFALGSFYSKEARRIMEQRVDYAKLASQVLSLMSFAERNLTMPEMQHALALRISQRNKGRSMLNVDEKGVANALISSCNGLLEIRSESQEITLVHDSASVLVRPDASGYFEPHMSFHLKRQLGIQSFHFNKLQEICITCLAHSEFKSGPCRNERLLEERFTRYPFYKYACKYWAQHALTLRAEHKTLLWEFLKNDQSVAAAYQGFLTSQDMPQGTKFSQDTPQGITGMHLAAHFGLNQILLELIKERADDVVNQDSNGRTPLWWAAKSRMKETAKTLIPRDYETVNSIVRSGDMELVQLLLDAGYDLNRTGAWGRTLLHNAIMEDQPTIAHKLLQKGARYDQADINGDTPLTLALRKGQPQTADILLDMGASTKDTTLEQWRKAYSKPGCSAMQLTKTTRKTSLKFLEDGTYDDMKNGVQYQAMNLFVFSAPSSPAWLQSNCLSPSLQHENSWQGPVITYVVVLKFPAATMMKQKTGFSLSPMPPIGIKWDMIKDENAKAGFRRLAHYHNLPDTWIAEEMLHMYLQLLKQMRMRWEMICEEYELHLQRCREEILNAKGEDLELTDQLLKDAQQWITLRRELARHITEATQFVSEYNRLYREENAHGHCQDFLHKFQFGVEQSLNSLDTTSQNLINIEFNLVTIREARKSVTMSASLKRLSWITFVFLPATFSAVRAP
;
A
#
# COMPACT_ATOMS: atom_id res chain seq x y z
N MET A 1 -55.92 -9.91 11.25
CA MET A 1 -57.39 -9.83 11.45
C MET A 1 -58.03 -11.22 11.55
N LEU A 2 -57.75 -12.14 10.61
CA LEU A 2 -58.33 -13.50 10.60
C LEU A 2 -57.93 -14.37 11.81
N ALA A 3 -56.65 -14.40 12.19
CA ALA A 3 -56.18 -15.15 13.35
C ALA A 3 -56.86 -14.71 14.66
N SER A 4 -57.07 -13.39 14.84
CA SER A 4 -57.71 -12.82 16.03
C SER A 4 -59.18 -13.24 16.17
N GLU A 5 -59.95 -13.23 15.08
CA GLU A 5 -61.34 -13.70 15.08
C GLU A 5 -61.44 -15.21 15.41
N VAL A 6 -60.52 -16.01 14.87
CA VAL A 6 -60.46 -17.45 15.16
C VAL A 6 -60.12 -17.69 16.64
N VAL A 7 -59.12 -16.98 17.18
CA VAL A 7 -58.77 -17.04 18.61
C VAL A 7 -59.95 -16.64 19.48
N HIS A 8 -60.67 -15.56 19.14
CA HIS A 8 -61.83 -15.11 19.90
C HIS A 8 -62.91 -16.20 19.98
N ARG A 9 -63.30 -16.77 18.83
CA ARG A 9 -64.32 -17.84 18.79
C ARG A 9 -63.90 -19.12 19.51
N LEU A 10 -62.61 -19.47 19.45
CA LEU A 10 -62.08 -20.63 20.16
C LEU A 10 -62.01 -20.40 21.67
N ASN A 11 -61.66 -19.20 22.11
CA ASN A 11 -61.70 -18.81 23.52
C ASN A 11 -63.15 -18.78 24.05
N ASP A 12 -64.11 -18.31 23.26
CA ASP A 12 -65.54 -18.37 23.65
C ASP A 12 -66.01 -19.81 23.82
N ARG A 13 -65.61 -20.71 22.92
CA ARG A 13 -65.89 -22.15 23.01
C ARG A 13 -65.17 -22.84 24.18
N SER A 14 -63.97 -22.40 24.53
CA SER A 14 -63.24 -22.87 25.72
C SER A 14 -63.93 -22.45 27.01
N ARG A 15 -64.53 -21.25 27.05
CA ARG A 15 -65.26 -20.71 28.21
C ARG A 15 -66.67 -21.28 28.38
N SER A 16 -67.35 -21.65 27.30
CA SER A 16 -68.59 -22.42 27.38
C SER A 16 -68.23 -23.85 27.80
N GLN A 17 -68.28 -24.14 29.11
CA GLN A 17 -68.03 -25.48 29.65
C GLN A 17 -68.98 -26.50 29.04
N ASP A 18 -68.53 -27.14 27.96
CA ASP A 18 -69.18 -28.31 27.38
C ASP A 18 -69.03 -29.47 28.38
N VAL A 19 -70.04 -30.34 28.46
CA VAL A 19 -70.14 -31.56 29.31
C VAL A 19 -69.03 -32.60 29.00
N ASN A 20 -68.07 -32.23 28.17
CA ASN A 20 -67.27 -33.09 27.32
C ASN A 20 -65.75 -32.89 27.50
N GLY A 21 -65.30 -32.03 28.43
CA GLY A 21 -63.89 -31.85 28.83
C GLY A 21 -63.25 -30.51 28.39
N PRO A 22 -62.11 -30.12 28.97
CA PRO A 22 -61.48 -28.81 28.76
C PRO A 22 -60.80 -28.69 27.38
N ILE A 23 -60.94 -27.52 26.75
CA ILE A 23 -60.30 -27.16 25.47
C ILE A 23 -59.14 -26.19 25.74
N GLY A 24 -57.94 -26.54 25.26
CA GLY A 24 -56.74 -25.70 25.37
C GLY A 24 -56.58 -24.82 24.14
N VAL A 25 -56.43 -23.51 24.33
CA VAL A 25 -56.18 -22.55 23.25
C VAL A 25 -54.90 -21.79 23.58
N ALA A 26 -53.95 -21.80 22.64
CA ALA A 26 -52.73 -21.01 22.70
C ALA A 26 -52.51 -20.28 21.38
N PHE A 27 -52.02 -19.04 21.45
CA PHE A 27 -51.81 -18.25 20.25
C PHE A 27 -50.58 -17.34 20.34
N ALA A 28 -50.03 -16.99 19.19
CA ALA A 28 -48.96 -16.02 19.08
C ALA A 28 -49.16 -15.12 17.86
N TYR A 29 -48.94 -13.82 18.04
CA TYR A 29 -48.95 -12.84 16.97
C TYR A 29 -47.51 -12.40 16.70
N LEU A 30 -46.89 -12.99 15.69
CA LEU A 30 -45.50 -12.72 15.38
C LEU A 30 -45.39 -11.36 14.67
N LYS A 31 -44.41 -10.57 15.08
CA LYS A 31 -43.98 -9.36 14.39
C LYS A 31 -42.48 -9.49 14.16
N LYS A 32 -41.96 -8.80 13.14
CA LYS A 32 -40.61 -8.93 12.54
C LYS A 32 -39.37 -8.90 13.47
N ASN A 33 -39.52 -8.83 14.80
CA ASN A 33 -38.44 -8.75 15.76
C ASN A 33 -38.63 -9.77 16.90
N PHE A 34 -38.14 -11.00 16.72
CA PHE A 34 -37.60 -11.76 17.85
C PHE A 34 -36.10 -11.41 17.94
N GLY A 35 -35.61 -11.12 19.15
CA GLY A 35 -34.23 -10.67 19.41
C GLY A 35 -33.17 -11.74 19.10
N GLU A 36 -31.94 -11.53 19.59
CA GLU A 36 -30.81 -12.46 19.41
C GLU A 36 -30.98 -13.82 20.13
N ASP A 37 -32.00 -13.97 20.98
CA ASP A 37 -32.34 -15.23 21.68
C ASP A 37 -33.07 -16.23 20.76
N ASP A 38 -32.95 -17.54 21.03
CA ASP A 38 -33.58 -18.61 20.25
C ASP A 38 -35.11 -18.38 20.10
N PRO A 39 -35.59 -17.95 18.92
CA PRO A 39 -36.98 -17.54 18.75
C PRO A 39 -37.94 -18.73 18.84
N ALA A 40 -37.47 -19.94 18.60
CA ALA A 40 -38.27 -21.15 18.77
C ALA A 40 -38.56 -21.41 20.25
N PHE A 41 -37.55 -21.22 21.10
CA PHE A 41 -37.66 -21.42 22.54
C PHE A 41 -38.65 -20.45 23.18
N GLU A 42 -38.50 -19.15 22.94
CA GLU A 42 -39.38 -18.14 23.55
C GLU A 42 -40.83 -18.26 23.05
N LEU A 43 -41.03 -18.59 21.77
CA LEU A 43 -42.36 -18.83 21.25
C LEU A 43 -43.03 -20.05 21.89
N MET A 44 -42.32 -21.17 21.98
CA MET A 44 -42.84 -22.39 22.63
C MET A 44 -43.14 -22.17 24.11
N LYS A 45 -42.30 -21.38 24.80
CA LYS A 45 -42.51 -20.97 26.19
C LYS A 45 -43.74 -20.08 26.35
N GLN A 46 -43.97 -19.14 25.45
CA GLN A 46 -45.19 -18.31 25.43
C GLN A 46 -46.45 -19.17 25.23
N LEU A 47 -46.42 -20.12 24.30
CA LEU A 47 -47.54 -21.03 24.03
C LEU A 47 -47.82 -21.93 25.24
N LEU A 48 -46.77 -22.49 25.85
CA LEU A 48 -46.86 -23.28 27.08
C LEU A 48 -47.49 -22.48 28.22
N GLY A 49 -47.03 -21.24 28.45
CA GLY A 49 -47.59 -20.38 29.51
C GLY A 49 -49.09 -20.10 29.34
N GLN A 50 -49.60 -20.04 28.10
CA GLN A 50 -51.03 -19.91 27.84
C GLN A 50 -51.80 -21.21 28.10
N LEU A 51 -51.25 -22.36 27.69
CA LEU A 51 -51.84 -23.66 28.00
C LEU A 51 -51.83 -23.97 29.50
N ILE A 52 -50.85 -23.46 30.22
CA ILE A 52 -50.77 -23.56 31.68
C ILE A 52 -51.85 -22.71 32.34
N ARG A 53 -51.98 -21.43 31.97
CA ARG A 53 -52.97 -20.50 32.54
C ARG A 53 -54.42 -20.94 32.33
N ASN A 54 -54.70 -21.63 31.24
CA ASN A 54 -56.06 -22.06 30.90
C ASN A 54 -56.41 -23.45 31.46
N CYS A 55 -55.54 -24.06 32.29
CA CYS A 55 -55.69 -25.43 32.77
C CYS A 55 -56.65 -25.51 33.97
N PRO A 56 -57.58 -26.48 34.03
CA PRO A 56 -58.68 -26.47 35.01
C PRO A 56 -58.34 -26.90 36.45
N TRP A 57 -57.12 -27.37 36.75
CA TRP A 57 -56.70 -27.75 38.12
C TRP A 57 -55.77 -26.65 38.67
N SER A 58 -56.30 -25.77 39.52
CA SER A 58 -55.72 -24.43 39.76
C SER A 58 -54.68 -24.28 40.86
N ASP A 59 -54.26 -25.30 41.60
CA ASP A 59 -53.49 -25.02 42.83
C ASP A 59 -52.01 -25.42 42.77
N LEU A 60 -51.58 -26.29 41.85
CA LEU A 60 -50.17 -26.73 41.73
C LEU A 60 -49.35 -25.93 40.71
N VAL A 61 -49.99 -25.02 39.97
CA VAL A 61 -49.50 -24.52 38.69
C VAL A 61 -49.03 -23.05 38.74
N HIS A 62 -49.40 -22.32 39.79
CA HIS A 62 -48.88 -20.96 40.01
C HIS A 62 -47.37 -20.93 40.28
N ASP A 63 -46.81 -21.99 40.88
CA ASP A 63 -45.36 -22.13 41.08
C ASP A 63 -44.62 -22.52 39.79
N THR A 64 -45.28 -23.21 38.85
CA THR A 64 -44.63 -23.63 37.60
C THR A 64 -44.37 -22.48 36.63
N GLU A 65 -45.21 -21.43 36.58
CA GLU A 65 -44.94 -20.26 35.71
C GLU A 65 -43.70 -19.49 36.22
N ALA A 66 -43.61 -19.30 37.55
CA ALA A 66 -42.43 -18.71 38.19
C ALA A 66 -41.18 -19.59 38.05
N TRP A 67 -41.32 -20.92 38.13
CA TRP A 67 -40.24 -21.88 37.93
C TRP A 67 -39.73 -21.88 36.47
N ILE A 68 -40.62 -21.82 35.48
CA ILE A 68 -40.25 -21.73 34.05
C ILE A 68 -39.46 -20.45 33.74
N THR A 69 -39.76 -19.33 34.41
CA THR A 69 -38.99 -18.08 34.26
C THR A 69 -37.63 -18.08 34.96
N CYS A 70 -37.42 -18.93 35.98
CA CYS A 70 -36.22 -18.92 36.83
C CYS A 70 -35.24 -20.08 36.55
N THR A 71 -35.56 -20.98 35.62
CA THR A 71 -34.77 -22.19 35.34
C THR A 71 -34.28 -22.18 33.90
N PRO A 72 -32.97 -22.42 33.61
CA PRO A 72 -32.48 -22.50 32.24
C PRO A 72 -32.97 -23.79 31.58
N LEU A 73 -34.07 -23.70 30.82
CA LEU A 73 -34.68 -24.80 30.09
C LEU A 73 -34.21 -24.83 28.62
N SER A 74 -34.19 -26.00 28.00
CA SER A 74 -33.98 -26.14 26.55
C SER A 74 -35.32 -26.20 25.79
N LEU A 75 -35.28 -25.98 24.47
CA LEU A 75 -36.46 -26.11 23.60
C LEU A 75 -37.11 -27.51 23.68
N GLY A 76 -36.29 -28.56 23.82
CA GLY A 76 -36.76 -29.93 24.01
C GLY A 76 -37.55 -30.11 25.31
N ASP A 77 -37.06 -29.51 26.40
CA ASP A 77 -37.72 -29.58 27.72
C ASP A 77 -39.06 -28.85 27.71
N VAL A 78 -39.13 -27.66 27.12
CA VAL A 78 -40.37 -26.88 26.98
C VAL A 78 -41.39 -27.62 26.12
N THR A 79 -40.93 -28.27 25.04
CA THR A 79 -41.81 -29.06 24.16
C THR A 79 -42.35 -30.31 24.87
N ALA A 80 -41.51 -30.99 25.66
CA ALA A 80 -41.93 -32.13 26.47
C ALA A 80 -42.97 -31.74 27.53
N LEU A 81 -42.78 -30.57 28.16
CA LEU A 81 -43.73 -30.04 29.15
C LEU A 81 -45.05 -29.61 28.48
N ALA A 82 -44.99 -28.98 27.31
CA ALA A 82 -46.18 -28.64 26.52
C ALA A 82 -46.98 -29.88 26.10
N ARG A 83 -46.28 -30.99 25.81
CA ARG A 83 -46.93 -32.29 25.53
C ARG A 83 -47.66 -32.82 26.76
N GLU A 84 -47.04 -32.78 27.93
CA GLU A 84 -47.63 -33.29 29.16
C GLU A 84 -48.85 -32.46 29.60
N VAL A 85 -48.72 -31.13 29.57
CA VAL A 85 -49.85 -30.21 29.82
C VAL A 85 -50.94 -30.41 28.77
N GLY A 86 -50.57 -30.60 27.51
CA GLY A 86 -51.48 -30.83 26.40
C GLY A 86 -52.37 -32.07 26.57
N ARG A 87 -51.87 -33.15 27.20
CA ARG A 87 -52.67 -34.36 27.52
C ARG A 87 -53.82 -34.11 28.49
N SER A 88 -53.75 -33.04 29.26
CA SER A 88 -54.79 -32.66 30.21
C SER A 88 -56.01 -32.02 29.52
N TYR A 89 -55.84 -31.63 28.25
CA TYR A 89 -56.92 -31.10 27.42
C TYR A 89 -57.50 -32.19 26.53
N ARG A 90 -58.81 -32.13 26.31
CA ARG A 90 -59.45 -32.98 25.29
C ARG A 90 -58.96 -32.63 23.88
N GLN A 91 -58.77 -31.35 23.62
CA GLN A 91 -58.33 -30.84 22.33
C GLN A 91 -57.52 -29.57 22.55
N VAL A 92 -56.36 -29.49 21.89
CA VAL A 92 -55.52 -28.30 21.88
C VAL A 92 -55.59 -27.64 20.50
N TYR A 93 -55.75 -26.31 20.50
CA TYR A 93 -55.67 -25.45 19.32
C TYR A 93 -54.49 -24.48 19.48
N ILE A 94 -53.61 -24.43 18.49
CA ILE A 94 -52.46 -23.52 18.47
C ILE A 94 -52.57 -22.65 17.22
N ILE A 95 -52.59 -21.32 17.40
CA ILE A 95 -52.76 -20.35 16.31
C ILE A 95 -51.54 -19.43 16.26
N ILE A 96 -50.85 -19.38 15.14
CA ILE A 96 -49.67 -18.52 14.95
C ILE A 96 -49.91 -17.59 13.77
N ASP A 97 -49.97 -16.29 14.04
CA ASP A 97 -50.14 -15.25 13.02
C ASP A 97 -48.76 -14.77 12.52
N ALA A 98 -48.59 -14.66 11.20
CA ALA A 98 -47.40 -14.19 10.49
C ALA A 98 -46.12 -15.02 10.77
N LEU A 99 -46.19 -16.34 10.55
CA LEU A 99 -45.08 -17.28 10.77
C LEU A 99 -43.80 -16.91 10.00
N ASP A 100 -43.95 -16.28 8.83
CA ASP A 100 -42.84 -15.86 7.97
C ASP A 100 -42.08 -14.62 8.47
N GLU A 101 -42.55 -13.96 9.54
CA GLU A 101 -41.78 -12.89 10.21
C GLU A 101 -40.61 -13.43 11.05
N LEU A 102 -40.51 -14.76 11.21
CA LEU A 102 -39.32 -15.40 11.77
C LEU A 102 -38.20 -15.45 10.71
N ASN A 103 -37.06 -14.84 11.02
CA ASN A 103 -35.98 -14.63 10.06
C ASN A 103 -35.38 -15.97 9.56
N LEU A 104 -35.45 -16.22 8.25
CA LEU A 104 -34.96 -17.45 7.59
C LEU A 104 -33.46 -17.74 7.80
N ALA A 105 -32.66 -16.73 8.16
CA ALA A 105 -31.23 -16.88 8.43
C ALA A 105 -30.93 -17.34 9.87
N GLN A 106 -31.90 -17.27 10.80
CA GLN A 106 -31.71 -17.71 12.18
C GLN A 106 -32.01 -19.21 12.31
N LYS A 107 -31.06 -19.96 12.90
CA LYS A 107 -31.32 -21.32 13.42
C LYS A 107 -32.51 -21.25 14.37
N GLY A 108 -33.61 -21.93 14.06
CA GLY A 108 -34.77 -22.02 14.98
C GLY A 108 -36.09 -22.36 14.29
N VAL A 109 -36.35 -21.88 13.08
CA VAL A 109 -37.64 -22.13 12.38
C VAL A 109 -37.91 -23.62 12.15
N ASN A 110 -36.90 -24.37 11.68
CA ASN A 110 -37.00 -25.81 11.48
C ASN A 110 -37.27 -26.56 12.80
N GLU A 111 -36.62 -26.14 13.88
CA GLU A 111 -36.76 -26.76 15.20
C GLU A 111 -38.13 -26.47 15.81
N LEU A 112 -38.64 -25.24 15.67
CA LEU A 112 -39.99 -24.84 16.04
C LEU A 112 -41.06 -25.64 15.29
N VAL A 113 -40.96 -25.71 13.96
CA VAL A 113 -41.92 -26.44 13.11
C VAL A 113 -41.90 -27.93 13.48
N THR A 114 -40.72 -28.50 13.74
CA THR A 114 -40.59 -29.89 14.21
C THR A 114 -41.26 -30.09 15.57
N SER A 115 -41.05 -29.19 16.53
CA SER A 115 -41.68 -29.25 17.85
C SER A 115 -43.21 -29.11 17.79
N LEU A 116 -43.72 -28.21 16.97
CA LEU A 116 -45.16 -28.03 16.75
C LEU A 116 -45.80 -29.25 16.07
N HIS A 117 -45.14 -29.83 15.07
CA HIS A 117 -45.58 -31.09 14.48
C HIS A 117 -45.53 -32.26 15.47
N GLY A 118 -44.53 -32.30 16.35
CA GLY A 118 -44.49 -33.25 17.46
C GLY A 118 -45.72 -33.14 18.37
N LEU A 119 -46.15 -31.92 18.72
CA LEU A 119 -47.40 -31.72 19.45
C LEU A 119 -48.64 -32.16 18.66
N GLN A 120 -48.67 -31.93 17.33
CA GLN A 120 -49.76 -32.42 16.50
C GLN A 120 -49.85 -33.94 16.47
N ASP A 121 -48.72 -34.65 16.40
CA ASP A 121 -48.67 -36.11 16.31
C ASP A 121 -48.91 -36.78 17.68
N ASP A 122 -48.37 -36.22 18.76
CA ASP A 122 -48.40 -36.83 20.10
C ASP A 122 -49.71 -36.58 20.87
N ILE A 123 -50.30 -35.39 20.74
CA ILE A 123 -51.52 -34.99 21.47
C ILE A 123 -52.68 -34.59 20.55
N GLY A 124 -52.53 -34.74 19.23
CA GLY A 124 -53.59 -34.38 18.28
C GLY A 124 -53.88 -32.87 18.20
N ALA A 125 -52.89 -32.03 18.48
CA ALA A 125 -53.04 -30.57 18.46
C ALA A 125 -53.43 -30.07 17.05
N LYS A 126 -54.40 -29.15 16.97
CA LYS A 126 -54.83 -28.51 15.72
C LYS A 126 -54.09 -27.19 15.53
N LEU A 127 -53.28 -27.13 14.49
CA LEU A 127 -52.40 -25.99 14.21
C LEU A 127 -53.00 -25.12 13.10
N LEU A 128 -53.01 -23.81 13.30
CA LEU A 128 -53.38 -22.82 12.28
C LEU A 128 -52.26 -21.78 12.15
N TYR A 129 -51.77 -21.60 10.93
CA TYR A 129 -50.73 -20.63 10.61
C TYR A 129 -51.25 -19.60 9.62
N THR A 130 -50.87 -18.33 9.78
CA THR A 130 -50.94 -17.34 8.70
C THR A 130 -49.51 -16.98 8.28
N LEU A 131 -49.29 -16.81 6.98
CA LEU A 131 -47.99 -16.48 6.42
C LEU A 131 -48.14 -15.72 5.10
N ARG A 132 -47.18 -14.84 4.79
CA ARG A 132 -47.01 -14.27 3.45
C ARG A 132 -46.48 -15.35 2.49
N ASN A 133 -46.59 -15.12 1.18
CA ASN A 133 -46.15 -16.08 0.16
C ASN A 133 -44.61 -16.20 0.11
N VAL A 134 -44.03 -16.95 1.04
CA VAL A 134 -42.59 -17.22 1.18
C VAL A 134 -42.36 -18.71 0.89
N PRO A 135 -41.87 -19.07 -0.31
CA PRO A 135 -41.77 -20.46 -0.75
C PRO A 135 -41.00 -21.37 0.22
N ASP A 136 -39.92 -20.86 0.79
CA ASP A 136 -39.00 -21.63 1.66
C ASP A 136 -39.67 -22.12 2.96
N VAL A 137 -40.55 -21.30 3.56
CA VAL A 137 -41.32 -21.67 4.76
C VAL A 137 -42.48 -22.59 4.38
N ILE A 138 -43.09 -22.34 3.22
CA ILE A 138 -44.22 -23.10 2.70
C ILE A 138 -43.83 -24.56 2.39
N GLU A 139 -42.62 -24.83 1.92
CA GLU A 139 -42.17 -26.19 1.63
C GLU A 139 -41.99 -27.05 2.90
N GLN A 140 -41.72 -26.43 4.05
CA GLN A 140 -41.46 -27.12 5.32
C GLN A 140 -42.75 -27.52 6.06
N LEU A 141 -43.88 -26.86 5.78
CA LEU A 141 -45.17 -27.17 6.41
C LEU A 141 -45.87 -28.34 5.69
N ARG A 142 -46.69 -29.11 6.42
CA ARG A 142 -47.55 -30.16 5.80
C ARG A 142 -48.44 -29.56 4.69
N LYS A 143 -48.70 -30.34 3.63
CA LYS A 143 -49.47 -29.88 2.46
C LYS A 143 -50.99 -29.82 2.68
N ASP A 144 -51.48 -30.54 3.69
CA ASP A 144 -52.92 -30.67 3.93
C ASP A 144 -53.53 -29.41 4.56
N GLY A 145 -54.64 -28.93 3.99
CA GLY A 145 -55.43 -27.84 4.57
C GLY A 145 -54.98 -26.40 4.24
N ARG A 146 -54.13 -26.21 3.23
CA ARG A 146 -53.68 -24.87 2.80
C ARG A 146 -54.80 -24.09 2.12
N ILE A 147 -55.02 -22.86 2.56
CA ILE A 147 -55.97 -21.93 1.96
C ILE A 147 -55.20 -20.68 1.55
N GLU A 148 -55.11 -20.46 0.25
CA GLU A 148 -54.54 -19.23 -0.28
C GLU A 148 -55.58 -18.10 -0.16
N ILE A 149 -55.24 -17.06 0.59
CA ILE A 149 -56.08 -15.88 0.77
C ILE A 149 -55.49 -14.77 -0.09
N GLN A 150 -56.05 -14.60 -1.28
CA GLN A 150 -55.73 -13.48 -2.16
C GLN A 150 -57.02 -12.72 -2.46
N ALA A 151 -56.97 -11.40 -2.32
CA ALA A 151 -58.04 -10.55 -2.80
C ALA A 151 -58.08 -10.66 -4.33
N LYS A 152 -59.23 -11.08 -4.86
CA LYS A 152 -59.46 -11.03 -6.30
C LYS A 152 -59.77 -9.60 -6.70
N GLU A 153 -59.54 -9.29 -7.97
CA GLU A 153 -59.95 -8.02 -8.56
C GLU A 153 -61.46 -7.78 -8.35
N GLU A 154 -62.26 -8.84 -8.39
CA GLU A 154 -63.70 -8.84 -8.11
C GLU A 154 -64.03 -8.41 -6.67
N ASP A 155 -63.24 -8.84 -5.68
CA ASP A 155 -63.46 -8.51 -4.28
C ASP A 155 -63.19 -7.03 -4.02
N VAL A 156 -62.07 -6.52 -4.56
CA VAL A 156 -61.71 -5.10 -4.46
C VAL A 156 -62.65 -4.24 -5.29
N SER A 157 -63.08 -4.70 -6.46
CA SER A 157 -64.09 -4.07 -7.30
C SER A 157 -65.42 -3.92 -6.56
N THR A 158 -65.85 -4.94 -5.82
CA THR A 158 -67.07 -4.92 -4.99
C THR A 158 -66.92 -3.98 -3.80
N PHE A 159 -65.75 -3.98 -3.15
CA PHE A 159 -65.43 -3.04 -2.08
C PHE A 159 -65.43 -1.59 -2.57
N VAL A 160 -64.75 -1.30 -3.68
CA VAL A 160 -64.71 0.01 -4.33
C VAL A 160 -66.12 0.46 -4.72
N ASP A 161 -66.94 -0.44 -5.28
CA ASP A 161 -68.34 -0.14 -5.59
C ASP A 161 -69.14 0.25 -4.35
N ARG A 162 -69.00 -0.53 -3.28
CA ARG A 162 -69.70 -0.29 -2.01
C ARG A 162 -69.27 1.04 -1.39
N GLU A 163 -67.98 1.34 -1.40
CA GLU A 163 -67.44 2.58 -0.87
C GLU A 163 -67.80 3.80 -1.74
N LEU A 164 -67.78 3.67 -3.08
CA LEU A 164 -68.27 4.71 -3.98
C LEU A 164 -69.78 4.95 -3.82
N GLN A 165 -70.58 3.91 -3.54
CA GLN A 165 -72.01 4.02 -3.23
C GLN A 165 -72.27 4.63 -1.83
N SER A 166 -71.40 4.36 -0.87
CA SER A 166 -71.42 4.96 0.48
C SER A 166 -71.14 6.46 0.41
N ILE A 167 -70.12 6.86 -0.36
CA ILE A 167 -69.66 8.23 -0.54
C ILE A 167 -70.57 9.05 -1.48
N ASP A 168 -71.43 8.37 -2.24
CA ASP A 168 -72.51 8.94 -3.06
C ASP A 168 -73.53 9.77 -2.27
N ARG A 169 -73.42 9.82 -0.93
CA ARG A 169 -74.16 10.74 -0.07
C ARG A 169 -73.48 12.12 0.14
N GLY A 170 -72.32 12.38 -0.47
CA GLY A 170 -71.54 13.63 -0.36
C GLY A 170 -70.96 14.21 -1.68
N ARG A 171 -70.04 15.19 -1.59
CA ARG A 171 -69.47 16.06 -2.66
C ARG A 171 -68.99 15.40 -3.97
N LEU A 172 -68.83 14.08 -4.03
CA LEU A 172 -68.49 13.33 -5.25
C LEU A 172 -69.67 13.20 -6.22
N ARG A 173 -70.92 13.21 -5.71
CA ARG A 173 -72.14 13.09 -6.51
C ARG A 173 -72.33 14.26 -7.49
N GLU A 174 -71.91 15.47 -7.09
CA GLU A 174 -71.92 16.67 -7.96
C GLU A 174 -70.80 16.67 -9.00
N LYS A 175 -69.81 15.76 -8.91
CA LYS A 175 -68.68 15.70 -9.86
C LYS A 175 -68.82 14.54 -10.85
N LEU A 176 -69.46 13.44 -10.44
CA LEU A 176 -69.70 12.26 -11.27
C LEU A 176 -71.08 12.32 -11.93
N HIS A 177 -71.23 13.17 -12.95
CA HIS A 177 -72.49 13.29 -13.72
C HIS A 177 -72.65 12.20 -14.80
N SER A 178 -71.57 11.49 -15.15
CA SER A 178 -71.57 10.47 -16.20
C SER A 178 -71.34 9.07 -15.64
N GLU A 179 -72.23 8.15 -15.98
CA GLU A 179 -72.11 6.70 -15.69
C GLU A 179 -70.78 6.13 -16.20
N THR A 180 -70.28 6.64 -17.33
CA THR A 180 -69.02 6.20 -17.95
C THR A 180 -67.80 6.58 -17.11
N LEU A 181 -67.74 7.81 -16.61
CA LEU A 181 -66.63 8.28 -15.78
C LEU A 181 -66.58 7.52 -14.45
N ARG A 182 -67.74 7.15 -13.89
CA ARG A 182 -67.83 6.34 -12.67
C ARG A 182 -67.30 4.93 -12.89
N HIS A 183 -67.65 4.33 -14.04
CA HIS A 183 -67.13 3.02 -14.43
C HIS A 183 -65.61 3.05 -14.65
N ASP A 184 -65.10 4.06 -15.34
CA ASP A 184 -63.67 4.20 -15.62
C ASP A 184 -62.87 4.55 -14.35
N LEU A 185 -63.45 5.35 -13.44
CA LEU A 185 -62.88 5.62 -12.11
C LEU A 185 -62.78 4.37 -11.27
N LYS A 186 -63.85 3.57 -11.19
CA LYS A 186 -63.84 2.28 -10.51
C LYS A 186 -62.72 1.40 -11.05
N LYS A 187 -62.66 1.23 -12.37
CA LYS A 187 -61.65 0.42 -13.04
C LYS A 187 -60.23 0.92 -12.76
N SER A 188 -60.03 2.23 -12.79
CA SER A 188 -58.73 2.87 -12.53
C SER A 188 -58.28 2.74 -11.07
N ILE A 189 -59.21 2.87 -10.11
CA ILE A 189 -58.92 2.66 -8.68
C ILE A 189 -58.55 1.19 -8.42
N VAL A 190 -59.35 0.25 -8.95
CA VAL A 190 -59.08 -1.18 -8.83
C VAL A 190 -57.71 -1.54 -9.43
N LEU A 191 -57.41 -1.06 -10.64
CA LEU A 191 -56.09 -1.22 -11.29
C LEU A 191 -54.95 -0.63 -10.45
N SER A 192 -55.10 0.60 -9.95
CA SER A 192 -54.07 1.28 -9.14
C SER A 192 -53.84 0.63 -7.77
N SER A 193 -54.84 -0.08 -7.24
CA SER A 193 -54.79 -0.70 -5.93
C SER A 193 -54.09 -2.06 -5.92
N LYS A 194 -53.83 -2.68 -7.10
CA LYS A 194 -53.24 -4.03 -7.24
C LYS A 194 -53.84 -5.05 -6.25
N ASN A 195 -55.16 -5.07 -6.15
CA ASN A 195 -55.92 -5.94 -5.25
C ASN A 195 -55.66 -5.70 -3.74
N MET A 196 -55.19 -4.51 -3.34
CA MET A 196 -55.07 -4.12 -1.92
C MET A 196 -56.22 -3.21 -1.50
N PHE A 197 -57.07 -3.69 -0.58
CA PHE A 197 -58.21 -2.93 -0.06
C PHE A 197 -57.82 -1.56 0.53
N SER A 198 -56.69 -1.48 1.26
CA SER A 198 -56.24 -0.23 1.89
C SER A 198 -55.83 0.86 0.88
N LEU A 199 -55.24 0.46 -0.26
CA LEU A 199 -54.92 1.41 -1.33
C LEU A 199 -56.17 1.84 -2.08
N ALA A 200 -57.13 0.94 -2.27
CA ALA A 200 -58.42 1.24 -2.88
C ALA A 200 -59.22 2.24 -2.04
N GLU A 201 -59.35 2.01 -0.73
CA GLU A 201 -60.03 2.90 0.22
C GLU A 201 -59.42 4.32 0.20
N HIS A 202 -58.09 4.39 0.20
CA HIS A 202 -57.38 5.67 0.23
C HIS A 202 -57.42 6.42 -1.11
N GLY A 203 -57.38 5.69 -2.23
CA GLY A 203 -57.60 6.25 -3.57
C GLY A 203 -58.96 6.93 -3.67
N ILE A 204 -60.00 6.27 -3.16
CA ILE A 204 -61.38 6.80 -3.14
C ILE A 204 -61.46 8.08 -2.29
N THR A 205 -60.92 8.07 -1.07
CA THR A 205 -60.94 9.26 -0.20
C THR A 205 -60.16 10.44 -0.79
N THR A 206 -59.01 10.19 -1.42
CA THR A 206 -58.21 11.25 -2.08
C THR A 206 -58.95 11.88 -3.26
N LEU A 207 -59.56 11.04 -4.11
CA LEU A 207 -60.31 11.49 -5.28
C LEU A 207 -61.61 12.20 -4.88
N SER A 208 -62.16 11.90 -3.70
CA SER A 208 -63.31 12.61 -3.12
C SER A 208 -63.03 14.08 -2.83
N GLU A 209 -61.79 14.40 -2.43
CA GLU A 209 -61.34 15.75 -2.07
C GLU A 209 -60.78 16.53 -3.28
N SER A 210 -60.56 15.86 -4.43
CA SER A 210 -59.84 16.40 -5.59
C SER A 210 -60.75 17.10 -6.62
N SER A 211 -60.17 17.87 -7.55
CA SER A 211 -60.92 18.55 -8.64
C SER A 211 -61.31 17.59 -9.76
N LEU A 212 -62.36 17.91 -10.52
CA LEU A 212 -62.90 17.05 -11.59
C LEU A 212 -61.84 16.75 -12.67
N LYS A 213 -61.00 17.75 -12.98
CA LYS A 213 -59.85 17.60 -13.89
C LYS A 213 -58.81 16.61 -13.35
N ALA A 214 -58.54 16.58 -12.04
CA ALA A 214 -57.59 15.63 -11.45
C ALA A 214 -58.13 14.18 -11.46
N VAL A 215 -59.45 14.03 -11.33
CA VAL A 215 -60.13 12.74 -11.47
C VAL A 215 -60.02 12.23 -12.92
N GLU A 216 -60.24 13.09 -13.91
CA GLU A 216 -60.08 12.74 -15.33
C GLU A 216 -58.63 12.39 -15.71
N THR A 217 -57.64 13.11 -15.16
CA THR A 217 -56.22 12.78 -15.39
C THR A 217 -55.85 11.43 -14.76
N PHE A 218 -56.34 11.14 -13.55
CA PHE A 218 -56.09 9.87 -12.88
C PHE A 218 -56.72 8.69 -13.63
N VAL A 219 -57.95 8.87 -14.13
CA VAL A 219 -58.62 7.87 -14.98
C VAL A 219 -57.85 7.63 -16.29
N SER A 220 -57.25 8.68 -16.85
CA SER A 220 -56.47 8.57 -18.08
C SER A 220 -55.12 7.87 -17.89
N SER A 221 -54.53 7.96 -16.70
CA SER A 221 -53.27 7.29 -16.35
C SER A 221 -53.23 6.88 -14.86
N PRO A 222 -53.74 5.69 -14.50
CA PRO A 222 -53.70 5.21 -13.12
C PRO A 222 -52.27 4.82 -12.75
N SER A 223 -51.63 5.57 -11.84
CA SER A 223 -50.30 5.26 -11.34
C SER A 223 -50.31 4.84 -9.86
N GLU A 224 -49.58 3.78 -9.56
CA GLU A 224 -49.33 3.29 -8.19
C GLU A 224 -48.63 4.36 -7.34
N SER A 225 -47.74 5.14 -7.94
CA SER A 225 -47.03 6.27 -7.32
C SER A 225 -47.97 7.39 -6.87
N PHE A 226 -49.12 7.58 -7.53
CA PHE A 226 -50.11 8.60 -7.16
C PHE A 226 -50.86 8.22 -5.87
N ALA A 227 -51.30 6.96 -5.75
CA ALA A 227 -52.03 6.49 -4.57
C ALA A 227 -51.15 6.45 -3.31
N LEU A 228 -49.91 5.99 -3.46
CA LEU A 228 -48.91 6.02 -2.39
C LEU A 228 -48.45 7.46 -2.05
N GLY A 229 -48.32 8.33 -3.05
CA GLY A 229 -47.90 9.73 -2.88
C GLY A 229 -48.96 10.58 -2.18
N SER A 230 -50.24 10.34 -2.47
CA SER A 230 -51.34 11.01 -1.79
C SER A 230 -51.47 10.56 -0.32
N PHE A 231 -51.22 9.28 -0.02
CA PHE A 231 -51.18 8.75 1.34
C PHE A 231 -50.14 9.47 2.19
N TYR A 232 -48.88 9.48 1.74
CA TYR A 232 -47.82 10.16 2.48
C TYR A 232 -47.98 11.68 2.50
N SER A 233 -48.63 12.29 1.49
CA SER A 233 -48.96 13.72 1.51
C SER A 233 -49.98 14.06 2.60
N LYS A 234 -50.97 13.18 2.81
CA LYS A 234 -51.98 13.34 3.87
C LYS A 234 -51.35 13.16 5.25
N GLU A 235 -50.46 12.18 5.42
CA GLU A 235 -49.77 12.00 6.69
C GLU A 235 -48.75 13.10 6.98
N ALA A 236 -48.03 13.58 5.97
CA ALA A 236 -47.19 14.78 6.10
C ALA A 236 -48.01 16.01 6.54
N ARG A 237 -49.20 16.20 5.96
CA ARG A 237 -50.11 17.28 6.35
C ARG A 237 -50.59 17.10 7.79
N ARG A 238 -51.01 15.90 8.18
CA ARG A 238 -51.46 15.58 9.55
C ARG A 238 -50.38 15.86 10.60
N ILE A 239 -49.11 15.58 10.30
CA ILE A 239 -47.98 15.89 11.18
C ILE A 239 -47.80 17.41 11.34
N MET A 240 -47.97 18.15 10.25
CA MET A 240 -47.74 19.60 10.24
C MET A 240 -48.94 20.41 10.77
N GLU A 241 -50.16 19.86 10.73
CA GLU A 241 -51.39 20.44 11.30
C GLU A 241 -51.51 20.27 12.83
N GLN A 242 -50.58 19.54 13.46
CA GLN A 242 -50.50 19.45 14.92
C GLN A 242 -50.12 20.79 15.55
N ARG A 243 -50.02 20.81 16.89
CA ARG A 243 -49.45 21.95 17.61
C ARG A 243 -48.10 22.35 17.00
N VAL A 244 -47.90 23.66 16.82
CA VAL A 244 -46.74 24.25 16.13
C VAL A 244 -45.40 23.72 16.66
N ASP A 245 -45.29 23.46 17.96
CA ASP A 245 -44.08 22.92 18.58
C ASP A 245 -43.81 21.46 18.19
N TYR A 246 -44.86 20.62 18.11
CA TYR A 246 -44.76 19.24 17.65
C TYR A 246 -44.46 19.15 16.16
N ALA A 247 -45.09 19.99 15.33
CA ALA A 247 -44.78 20.08 13.90
C ALA A 247 -43.31 20.48 13.65
N LYS A 248 -42.79 21.45 14.41
CA LYS A 248 -41.37 21.86 14.33
C LYS A 248 -40.43 20.75 14.79
N LEU A 249 -40.78 20.02 15.85
CA LEU A 249 -40.00 18.90 16.34
C LEU A 249 -39.96 17.76 15.31
N ALA A 250 -41.12 17.36 14.78
CA ALA A 250 -41.24 16.32 13.77
C ALA A 250 -40.43 16.64 12.50
N SER A 251 -40.51 17.88 12.01
CA SER A 251 -39.72 18.34 10.87
C SER A 251 -38.21 18.23 11.12
N GLN A 252 -37.75 18.53 12.34
CA GLN A 252 -36.33 18.41 12.70
C GLN A 252 -35.88 16.95 12.77
N VAL A 253 -36.67 16.08 13.39
CA VAL A 253 -36.39 14.65 13.55
C VAL A 253 -36.32 13.97 12.19
N LEU A 254 -37.35 14.14 11.37
CA LEU A 254 -37.40 13.58 10.02
C LEU A 254 -36.24 14.11 9.16
N SER A 255 -35.87 15.38 9.32
CA SER A 255 -34.71 15.92 8.62
C SER A 255 -33.39 15.30 9.08
N LEU A 256 -33.18 15.09 10.38
CA LEU A 256 -31.95 14.45 10.87
C LEU A 256 -31.85 13.02 10.36
N MET A 257 -32.96 12.28 10.38
CA MET A 257 -33.02 10.93 9.80
C MET A 257 -32.78 10.94 8.28
N SER A 258 -33.21 11.99 7.57
CA SER A 258 -33.07 12.07 6.12
C SER A 258 -31.63 12.22 5.64
N PHE A 259 -30.79 12.83 6.48
CA PHE A 259 -29.40 13.16 6.13
C PHE A 259 -28.38 12.36 6.96
N ALA A 260 -28.84 11.54 7.90
CA ALA A 260 -27.97 10.66 8.65
C ALA A 260 -27.57 9.44 7.80
N GLU A 261 -26.32 9.03 7.92
CA GLU A 261 -25.73 7.90 7.19
C GLU A 261 -26.22 6.54 7.72
N ARG A 262 -26.73 6.54 8.96
CA ARG A 262 -27.43 5.41 9.59
C ARG A 262 -28.57 5.90 10.46
N ASN A 263 -29.45 4.96 10.85
CA ASN A 263 -30.46 5.24 11.85
C ASN A 263 -29.80 5.68 13.16
N LEU A 264 -30.29 6.78 13.73
CA LEU A 264 -29.82 7.33 15.00
C LEU A 264 -30.53 6.63 16.14
N THR A 265 -29.82 6.39 17.24
CA THR A 265 -30.46 5.91 18.48
C THR A 265 -31.22 7.04 19.15
N MET A 266 -32.15 6.68 20.04
CA MET A 266 -32.94 7.63 20.81
C MET A 266 -32.04 8.60 21.60
N PRO A 267 -31.02 8.15 22.36
CA PRO A 267 -30.10 9.06 23.04
C PRO A 267 -29.29 9.93 22.07
N GLU A 268 -28.88 9.40 20.91
CA GLU A 268 -28.18 10.17 19.88
C GLU A 268 -29.04 11.29 19.30
N MET A 269 -30.31 11.00 18.99
CA MET A 269 -31.28 11.97 18.47
C MET A 269 -31.57 13.07 19.50
N GLN A 270 -31.79 12.71 20.76
CA GLN A 270 -31.99 13.68 21.84
C GLN A 270 -30.78 14.60 21.99
N HIS A 271 -29.57 14.05 22.01
CA HIS A 271 -28.36 14.83 22.13
C HIS A 271 -28.14 15.75 20.92
N ALA A 272 -28.40 15.27 19.69
CA ALA A 272 -28.33 16.09 18.48
C ALA A 272 -29.31 17.28 18.51
N LEU A 273 -30.54 17.06 18.99
CA LEU A 273 -31.54 18.11 19.15
C LEU A 273 -31.15 19.11 20.25
N ALA A 274 -30.57 18.64 21.36
CA ALA A 274 -30.11 19.50 22.44
C ALA A 274 -28.95 20.42 22.01
N LEU A 275 -27.98 19.90 21.24
CA LEU A 275 -26.88 20.67 20.66
C LEU A 275 -27.37 21.77 19.70
N ARG A 276 -28.53 21.58 19.07
CA ARG A 276 -29.15 22.58 18.19
C ARG A 276 -29.82 23.72 18.97
N ILE A 277 -30.35 23.44 20.17
CA ILE A 277 -31.04 24.44 21.01
C ILE A 277 -30.04 25.37 21.71
N SER A 278 -28.87 24.84 22.11
CA SER A 278 -27.83 25.61 22.81
C SER A 278 -27.21 26.73 21.97
N GLN A 279 -27.17 26.59 20.63
CA GLN A 279 -26.71 27.67 19.74
C GLN A 279 -27.64 28.89 19.70
N ARG A 280 -28.96 28.72 19.96
CA ARG A 280 -29.92 29.83 19.97
C ARG A 280 -29.96 30.58 21.28
N ASN A 281 -29.66 29.92 22.40
CA ASN A 281 -29.77 30.48 23.73
C ASN A 281 -28.43 30.33 24.48
N LYS A 282 -27.52 31.28 24.29
CA LYS A 282 -26.33 31.43 25.14
C LYS A 282 -26.80 31.68 26.59
N GLY A 283 -26.78 30.65 27.45
CA GLY A 283 -26.87 30.84 28.90
C GLY A 283 -27.95 30.08 29.67
N ARG A 284 -28.52 28.96 29.19
CA ARG A 284 -29.25 28.04 30.09
C ARG A 284 -28.68 26.63 30.02
N SER A 285 -28.33 26.14 31.21
CA SER A 285 -27.84 24.81 31.52
C SER A 285 -28.69 23.71 30.88
N MET A 286 -28.02 22.60 30.56
CA MET A 286 -28.56 21.34 30.07
C MET A 286 -29.99 21.09 30.54
N LEU A 287 -30.87 20.86 29.57
CA LEU A 287 -32.18 20.28 29.82
C LEU A 287 -31.97 18.85 30.37
N ASN A 288 -31.81 18.73 31.69
CA ASN A 288 -32.22 17.54 32.43
C ASN A 288 -33.72 17.39 32.20
N VAL A 289 -34.09 16.60 31.19
CA VAL A 289 -35.49 16.31 30.88
C VAL A 289 -35.61 14.80 30.85
N ASP A 290 -36.51 14.30 31.71
CA ASP A 290 -36.83 12.89 31.88
C ASP A 290 -36.90 12.14 30.54
N GLU A 291 -36.04 11.13 30.38
CA GLU A 291 -35.80 10.38 29.14
C GLU A 291 -37.10 9.84 28.50
N LYS A 292 -38.10 9.50 29.33
CA LYS A 292 -39.40 8.96 28.89
C LYS A 292 -40.35 10.01 28.30
N GLY A 293 -40.30 11.26 28.75
CA GLY A 293 -41.20 12.32 28.29
C GLY A 293 -40.89 12.78 26.87
N VAL A 294 -39.60 12.87 26.53
CA VAL A 294 -39.12 13.31 25.22
C VAL A 294 -39.31 12.21 24.16
N ALA A 295 -39.08 10.94 24.51
CA ALA A 295 -39.33 9.82 23.61
C ALA A 295 -40.80 9.75 23.17
N ASN A 296 -41.73 9.89 24.12
CA ASN A 296 -43.16 9.96 23.83
C ASN A 296 -43.52 11.22 23.03
N ALA A 297 -42.88 12.35 23.29
CA ALA A 297 -43.09 13.57 22.51
C ALA A 297 -42.56 13.43 21.06
N LEU A 298 -41.45 12.72 20.84
CA LEU A 298 -40.90 12.44 19.51
C LEU A 298 -41.82 11.51 18.70
N ILE A 299 -42.23 10.38 19.29
CA ILE A 299 -43.16 9.44 18.64
C ILE A 299 -44.51 10.11 18.36
N SER A 300 -45.04 10.86 19.34
CA SER A 300 -46.29 11.60 19.22
C SER A 300 -46.19 12.71 18.15
N SER A 301 -45.06 13.41 18.08
CA SER A 301 -44.82 14.46 17.07
C SER A 301 -44.88 13.94 15.63
N CYS A 302 -44.41 12.71 15.41
CA CYS A 302 -44.43 12.07 14.10
C CYS A 302 -45.69 11.20 13.88
N ASN A 303 -46.71 11.33 14.75
CA ASN A 303 -48.01 10.66 14.67
C ASN A 303 -47.95 9.14 14.44
N GLY A 304 -46.98 8.46 15.06
CA GLY A 304 -46.80 7.01 14.90
C GLY A 304 -46.14 6.57 13.58
N LEU A 305 -45.50 7.48 12.84
CA LEU A 305 -44.62 7.09 11.72
C LEU A 305 -43.27 6.52 12.18
N LEU A 306 -42.88 6.82 13.42
CA LEU A 306 -41.62 6.40 14.02
C LEU A 306 -41.86 5.30 15.05
N GLU A 307 -40.98 4.31 15.04
CA GLU A 307 -40.89 3.26 16.04
C GLU A 307 -39.49 3.23 16.63
N ILE A 308 -39.41 3.03 17.95
CA ILE A 308 -38.16 2.85 18.67
C ILE A 308 -37.97 1.34 18.89
N ARG A 309 -36.88 0.78 18.39
CA ARG A 309 -36.53 -0.63 18.65
C ARG A 309 -36.26 -0.83 20.14
N SER A 310 -36.89 -1.82 20.75
CA SER A 310 -36.79 -2.10 22.19
C SER A 310 -35.36 -2.39 22.65
N GLU A 311 -34.59 -3.14 21.86
CA GLU A 311 -33.23 -3.58 22.21
C GLU A 311 -32.16 -2.55 21.82
N SER A 312 -32.16 -2.08 20.57
CA SER A 312 -31.10 -1.18 20.06
C SER A 312 -31.36 0.31 20.31
N GLN A 313 -32.55 0.69 20.79
CA GLN A 313 -33.01 2.07 20.90
C GLN A 313 -32.94 2.86 19.57
N GLU A 314 -32.84 2.19 18.43
CA GLU A 314 -32.79 2.84 17.12
C GLU A 314 -34.15 3.41 16.73
N ILE A 315 -34.15 4.64 16.21
CA ILE A 315 -35.33 5.28 15.66
C ILE A 315 -35.49 4.81 14.21
N THR A 316 -36.56 4.09 13.95
CA THR A 316 -36.89 3.52 12.64
C THR A 316 -38.27 3.95 12.19
N LEU A 317 -38.58 3.71 10.92
CA LEU A 317 -39.90 3.97 10.36
C LEU A 317 -40.75 2.70 10.50
N VAL A 318 -42.03 2.88 10.87
CA VAL A 318 -42.98 1.77 11.11
C VAL A 318 -43.20 0.88 9.88
N HIS A 319 -43.03 1.44 8.68
CA HIS A 319 -43.20 0.68 7.43
C HIS A 319 -42.11 1.05 6.43
N ASP A 320 -41.59 0.07 5.70
CA ASP A 320 -40.51 0.26 4.72
C ASP A 320 -40.91 1.25 3.61
N SER A 321 -42.19 1.31 3.23
CA SER A 321 -42.68 2.31 2.26
C SER A 321 -42.65 3.76 2.80
N ALA A 322 -42.54 3.97 4.12
CA ALA A 322 -42.38 5.30 4.69
C ALA A 322 -40.95 5.83 4.55
N SER A 323 -40.00 4.98 4.13
CA SER A 323 -38.61 5.39 3.81
C SER A 323 -38.55 6.50 2.77
N VAL A 324 -39.58 6.64 1.95
CA VAL A 324 -39.80 7.69 0.94
C VAL A 324 -39.79 9.10 1.54
N LEU A 325 -40.22 9.25 2.80
CA LEU A 325 -40.23 10.53 3.49
C LEU A 325 -38.81 10.98 3.90
N VAL A 326 -37.87 10.04 4.00
CA VAL A 326 -36.60 10.22 4.69
C VAL A 326 -35.42 10.01 3.74
N ARG A 327 -35.35 8.88 3.04
CA ARG A 327 -34.20 8.50 2.22
C ARG A 327 -34.26 9.16 0.83
N PRO A 328 -33.17 9.79 0.36
CA PRO A 328 -33.08 10.37 -0.98
C PRO A 328 -33.17 9.32 -2.12
N ASP A 329 -32.86 8.05 -1.82
CA ASP A 329 -32.70 6.98 -2.81
C ASP A 329 -33.97 6.13 -3.02
N ALA A 330 -35.11 6.53 -2.44
CA ALA A 330 -36.41 5.86 -2.63
C ALA A 330 -37.00 6.04 -4.06
N SER A 331 -36.15 6.37 -5.04
CA SER A 331 -36.47 6.62 -6.45
C SER A 331 -37.01 5.39 -7.18
N GLY A 332 -36.88 4.19 -6.61
CA GLY A 332 -37.48 2.97 -7.16
C GLY A 332 -39.02 2.94 -7.07
N TYR A 333 -39.62 3.71 -6.15
CA TYR A 333 -41.07 3.69 -5.91
C TYR A 333 -41.80 4.97 -6.33
N PHE A 334 -41.09 6.10 -6.54
CA PHE A 334 -41.70 7.41 -6.77
C PHE A 334 -40.97 8.25 -7.82
N GLU A 335 -41.70 9.14 -8.48
CA GLU A 335 -41.10 10.17 -9.32
C GLU A 335 -40.35 11.24 -8.50
N PRO A 336 -39.21 11.78 -8.99
CA PRO A 336 -38.37 12.75 -8.27
C PRO A 336 -39.10 14.02 -7.80
N HIS A 337 -40.14 14.44 -8.53
CA HIS A 337 -40.92 15.62 -8.20
C HIS A 337 -41.77 15.43 -6.92
N MET A 338 -42.21 14.20 -6.65
CA MET A 338 -43.08 13.88 -5.51
C MET A 338 -42.31 13.88 -4.17
N SER A 339 -41.09 13.34 -4.15
CA SER A 339 -40.24 13.38 -2.96
C SER A 339 -39.89 14.82 -2.56
N PHE A 340 -39.68 15.70 -3.55
CA PHE A 340 -39.47 17.12 -3.34
C PHE A 340 -40.72 17.81 -2.75
N HIS A 341 -41.91 17.50 -3.27
CA HIS A 341 -43.17 18.03 -2.74
C HIS A 341 -43.45 17.60 -1.30
N LEU A 342 -43.24 16.31 -0.98
CA LEU A 342 -43.41 15.77 0.38
C LEU A 342 -42.44 16.40 1.38
N LYS A 343 -41.15 16.51 1.01
CA LYS A 343 -40.14 17.20 1.83
C LYS A 343 -40.49 18.66 2.07
N ARG A 344 -41.02 19.34 1.04
CA ARG A 344 -41.51 20.73 1.17
C ARG A 344 -42.71 20.84 2.12
N GLN A 345 -43.67 19.91 2.05
CA GLN A 345 -44.82 19.88 2.96
C GLN A 345 -44.41 19.65 4.41
N LEU A 346 -43.47 18.73 4.65
CA LEU A 346 -42.89 18.46 5.98
C LEU A 346 -41.95 19.58 6.49
N GLY A 347 -41.74 20.64 5.71
CA GLY A 347 -40.79 21.71 6.04
C GLY A 347 -39.32 21.28 6.02
N ILE A 348 -39.00 20.11 5.46
CA ILE A 348 -37.65 19.59 5.30
C ILE A 348 -37.00 20.31 4.11
N GLN A 349 -36.57 21.54 4.33
CA GLN A 349 -35.86 22.34 3.33
C GLN A 349 -34.38 21.94 3.26
N SER A 350 -33.71 22.25 2.15
CA SER A 350 -32.24 22.12 2.00
C SER A 350 -31.45 22.87 3.09
N PHE A 351 -32.06 23.84 3.76
CA PHE A 351 -31.53 24.51 4.94
C PHE A 351 -31.25 23.56 6.12
N HIS A 352 -32.01 22.47 6.25
CA HIS A 352 -31.83 21.52 7.35
C HIS A 352 -30.71 20.50 7.10
N PHE A 353 -30.32 20.24 5.83
CA PHE A 353 -29.13 19.45 5.47
C PHE A 353 -27.86 20.03 6.07
N ASN A 354 -27.69 21.36 5.96
CA ASN A 354 -26.57 22.09 6.57
C ASN A 354 -26.53 21.93 8.10
N LYS A 355 -27.66 21.60 8.73
CA LYS A 355 -27.77 21.60 10.18
C LYS A 355 -27.26 20.32 10.82
N LEU A 356 -27.39 19.16 10.18
CA LEU A 356 -26.76 17.93 10.68
C LEU A 356 -25.23 18.05 10.67
N GLN A 357 -24.69 18.63 9.59
CA GLN A 357 -23.27 18.89 9.45
C GLN A 357 -22.77 19.85 10.55
N GLU A 358 -23.50 20.94 10.78
CA GLU A 358 -23.27 21.88 11.86
C GLU A 358 -23.32 21.21 13.24
N ILE A 359 -24.30 20.34 13.50
CA ILE A 359 -24.41 19.58 14.75
C ILE A 359 -23.22 18.64 14.93
N CYS A 360 -22.79 17.94 13.88
CA CYS A 360 -21.62 17.06 13.93
C CYS A 360 -20.36 17.83 14.30
N ILE A 361 -20.09 18.96 13.63
CA ILE A 361 -18.89 19.77 13.90
C ILE A 361 -18.99 20.45 15.27
N THR A 362 -20.17 20.94 15.67
CA THR A 362 -20.41 21.51 17.00
C THR A 362 -20.16 20.49 18.10
N CYS A 363 -20.57 19.24 17.87
CA CYS A 363 -20.27 18.15 18.79
C CYS A 363 -18.75 17.97 18.91
N LEU A 364 -18.02 17.83 17.80
CA LEU A 364 -16.56 17.64 17.82
C LEU A 364 -15.78 18.83 18.40
N ALA A 365 -16.25 20.06 18.21
CA ALA A 365 -15.64 21.28 18.73
C ALA A 365 -15.99 21.60 20.19
N HIS A 366 -16.80 20.74 20.86
CA HIS A 366 -17.24 20.98 22.23
C HIS A 366 -16.06 21.10 23.20
N SER A 367 -16.17 22.01 24.18
CA SER A 367 -15.07 22.38 25.10
C SER A 367 -14.49 21.19 25.88
N GLU A 368 -15.33 20.24 26.27
CA GLU A 368 -14.95 19.02 26.99
C GLU A 368 -13.95 18.15 26.20
N PHE A 369 -13.99 18.16 24.87
CA PHE A 369 -13.06 17.39 24.03
C PHE A 369 -11.71 18.10 23.84
N LYS A 370 -11.59 19.37 24.24
CA LYS A 370 -10.29 20.08 24.25
C LYS A 370 -9.32 19.51 25.28
N SER A 371 -9.82 18.71 26.23
CA SER A 371 -9.02 18.00 27.24
C SER A 371 -8.20 16.83 26.67
N GLY A 372 -8.49 16.39 25.44
CA GLY A 372 -7.76 15.31 24.77
C GLY A 372 -8.41 13.92 24.86
N PRO A 373 -7.69 12.87 24.41
CA PRO A 373 -8.15 11.48 24.46
C PRO A 373 -8.27 10.97 25.91
N CYS A 374 -9.22 10.07 26.14
CA CYS A 374 -9.45 9.43 27.44
C CYS A 374 -8.35 8.41 27.74
N ARG A 375 -7.80 8.46 28.97
CA ARG A 375 -6.69 7.58 29.42
C ARG A 375 -7.08 6.13 29.67
N ASN A 376 -8.36 5.87 29.96
CA ASN A 376 -8.87 4.53 30.27
C ASN A 376 -10.21 4.32 29.56
N GLU A 377 -10.54 3.06 29.26
CA GLU A 377 -11.78 2.66 28.59
C GLU A 377 -13.03 3.11 29.36
N ARG A 378 -13.03 2.99 30.69
CA ARG A 378 -14.10 3.50 31.55
C ARG A 378 -14.41 4.99 31.35
N LEU A 379 -13.37 5.84 31.23
CA LEU A 379 -13.57 7.28 31.00
C LEU A 379 -14.10 7.54 29.58
N LEU A 380 -13.77 6.67 28.62
CA LEU A 380 -14.28 6.76 27.26
C LEU A 380 -15.75 6.33 27.18
N GLU A 381 -16.12 5.26 27.87
CA GLU A 381 -17.52 4.82 28.03
C GLU A 381 -18.35 5.90 28.76
N GLU A 382 -17.83 6.47 29.85
CA GLU A 382 -18.47 7.59 30.55
C GLU A 382 -18.66 8.80 29.61
N ARG A 383 -17.69 9.08 28.73
CA ARG A 383 -17.81 10.13 27.71
C ARG A 383 -18.88 9.80 26.68
N PHE A 384 -19.00 8.56 26.20
CA PHE A 384 -20.04 8.16 25.26
C PHE A 384 -21.44 8.17 25.89
N THR A 385 -21.56 7.76 27.16
CA THR A 385 -22.82 7.85 27.91
C THR A 385 -23.25 9.30 28.11
N ARG A 386 -22.31 10.20 28.41
CA ARG A 386 -22.60 11.64 28.59
C ARG A 386 -22.87 12.37 27.28
N TYR A 387 -22.28 11.93 26.18
CA TYR A 387 -22.42 12.51 24.84
C TYR A 387 -22.78 11.45 23.80
N PRO A 388 -24.03 10.94 23.75
CA PRO A 388 -24.40 9.81 22.89
C PRO A 388 -24.11 10.04 21.40
N PHE A 389 -24.44 11.23 20.89
CA PHE A 389 -24.16 11.61 19.49
C PHE A 389 -22.67 11.69 19.11
N TYR A 390 -21.75 11.76 20.08
CA TYR A 390 -20.32 11.92 19.80
C TYR A 390 -19.75 10.75 18.99
N LYS A 391 -20.17 9.51 19.30
CA LYS A 391 -19.74 8.31 18.56
C LYS A 391 -20.14 8.39 17.07
N TYR A 392 -21.35 8.87 16.78
CA TYR A 392 -21.80 9.12 15.42
C TYR A 392 -20.96 10.21 14.73
N ALA A 393 -20.73 11.34 15.41
CA ALA A 393 -19.94 12.44 14.87
C ALA A 393 -18.51 12.01 14.53
N CYS A 394 -17.82 11.29 15.41
CA CYS A 394 -16.48 10.77 15.15
C CYS A 394 -16.39 9.87 13.90
N LYS A 395 -17.44 9.08 13.62
CA LYS A 395 -17.48 8.16 12.48
C LYS A 395 -17.76 8.86 11.14
N TYR A 396 -18.71 9.79 11.13
CA TYR A 396 -19.28 10.32 9.88
C TYR A 396 -18.97 11.79 9.61
N TRP A 397 -18.27 12.52 10.50
CA TRP A 397 -18.03 13.96 10.30
C TRP A 397 -17.36 14.30 8.96
N ALA A 398 -16.46 13.45 8.46
CA ALA A 398 -15.73 13.73 7.23
C ALA A 398 -16.64 13.77 6.00
N GLN A 399 -17.65 12.89 5.95
CA GLN A 399 -18.68 12.89 4.91
C GLN A 399 -19.52 14.16 4.99
N HIS A 400 -19.90 14.57 6.21
CA HIS A 400 -20.63 15.81 6.46
C HIS A 400 -19.81 17.08 6.17
N ALA A 401 -18.48 17.01 6.31
CA ALA A 401 -17.57 18.14 6.12
C ALA A 401 -17.39 18.52 4.63
N LEU A 402 -17.47 17.56 3.71
CA LEU A 402 -17.36 17.83 2.26
C LEU A 402 -18.48 18.73 1.73
N THR A 403 -19.64 18.68 2.37
CA THR A 403 -20.87 19.37 1.95
C THR A 403 -21.14 20.66 2.73
N LEU A 404 -20.20 21.07 3.60
CA LEU A 404 -20.34 22.23 4.49
C LEU A 404 -20.16 23.58 3.75
N ARG A 405 -21.04 24.54 4.04
CA ARG A 405 -20.93 25.92 3.51
C ARG A 405 -19.80 26.71 4.17
N ALA A 406 -19.26 27.68 3.44
CA ALA A 406 -18.14 28.53 3.88
C ALA A 406 -18.39 29.23 5.24
N GLU A 407 -19.62 29.65 5.53
CA GLU A 407 -20.01 30.36 6.76
C GLU A 407 -19.78 29.54 8.04
N HIS A 408 -19.83 28.20 7.96
CA HIS A 408 -19.68 27.30 9.10
C HIS A 408 -18.30 26.64 9.18
N LYS A 409 -17.38 26.96 8.26
CA LYS A 409 -16.00 26.45 8.31
C LYS A 409 -15.25 26.93 9.56
N THR A 410 -15.68 28.02 10.22
CA THR A 410 -15.05 28.56 11.43
C THR A 410 -14.96 27.54 12.58
N LEU A 411 -16.05 26.81 12.85
CA LEU A 411 -16.07 25.76 13.87
C LEU A 411 -15.25 24.53 13.45
N LEU A 412 -15.26 24.19 12.16
CA LEU A 412 -14.42 23.14 11.60
C LEU A 412 -12.93 23.47 11.79
N TRP A 413 -12.56 24.74 11.59
CA TRP A 413 -11.21 25.22 11.83
C TRP A 413 -10.85 25.20 13.31
N GLU A 414 -11.76 25.60 14.20
CA GLU A 414 -11.52 25.51 15.64
C GLU A 414 -11.25 24.07 16.08
N PHE A 415 -11.99 23.10 15.52
CA PHE A 415 -11.75 21.68 15.75
C PHE A 415 -10.39 21.21 15.19
N LEU A 416 -10.11 21.44 13.90
CA LEU A 416 -8.90 20.94 13.24
C LEU A 416 -7.61 21.59 13.73
N LYS A 417 -7.67 22.81 14.31
CA LYS A 417 -6.53 23.50 14.90
C LYS A 417 -6.15 23.00 16.29
N ASN A 418 -7.05 22.28 16.96
CA ASN A 418 -6.82 21.75 18.30
C ASN A 418 -6.46 20.26 18.23
N ASP A 419 -5.16 19.97 18.30
CA ASP A 419 -4.63 18.60 18.20
C ASP A 419 -5.19 17.66 19.28
N GLN A 420 -5.53 18.18 20.46
CA GLN A 420 -6.15 17.38 21.53
C GLN A 420 -7.57 16.93 21.16
N SER A 421 -8.38 17.85 20.61
CA SER A 421 -9.73 17.52 20.13
C SER A 421 -9.69 16.57 18.95
N VAL A 422 -8.72 16.73 18.05
CA VAL A 422 -8.49 15.84 16.91
C VAL A 422 -8.11 14.43 17.37
N ALA A 423 -7.16 14.30 18.30
CA ALA A 423 -6.76 13.01 18.86
C ALA A 423 -7.92 12.32 19.59
N ALA A 424 -8.73 13.07 20.36
CA ALA A 424 -9.94 12.55 21.01
C ALA A 424 -10.96 12.04 19.99
N ALA A 425 -11.19 12.80 18.91
CA ALA A 425 -12.13 12.40 17.86
C ALA A 425 -11.67 11.13 17.14
N TYR A 426 -10.36 10.98 16.91
CA TYR A 426 -9.80 9.76 16.33
C TYR A 426 -9.92 8.54 17.26
N GLN A 427 -9.71 8.72 18.57
CA GLN A 427 -9.96 7.67 19.56
C GLN A 427 -11.43 7.20 19.50
N GLY A 428 -12.37 8.14 19.39
CA GLY A 428 -13.79 7.83 19.23
C GLY A 428 -14.12 7.14 17.89
N PHE A 429 -13.39 7.46 16.83
CA PHE A 429 -13.53 6.81 15.53
C PHE A 429 -13.11 5.33 15.59
N LEU A 430 -11.96 5.02 16.18
CA LEU A 430 -11.45 3.64 16.27
C LEU A 430 -12.40 2.71 17.04
N THR A 431 -13.02 3.18 18.13
CA THR A 431 -13.97 2.41 18.93
C THR A 431 -15.36 2.29 18.29
N SER A 432 -15.60 2.99 17.17
CA SER A 432 -16.86 2.94 16.41
C SER A 432 -16.86 1.95 15.24
N GLN A 433 -15.74 1.26 15.00
CA GLN A 433 -15.66 0.15 14.06
C GLN A 433 -16.13 -1.14 14.75
N ASP A 434 -16.91 -1.97 14.04
CA ASP A 434 -17.45 -3.23 14.57
C ASP A 434 -16.28 -4.21 14.80
N MET A 435 -15.82 -4.30 16.05
CA MET A 435 -14.60 -5.02 16.41
C MET A 435 -14.89 -6.07 17.49
N PRO A 436 -14.19 -7.20 17.48
CA PRO A 436 -14.41 -8.29 18.44
C PRO A 436 -14.23 -7.80 19.88
N GLN A 437 -15.19 -8.15 20.74
CA GLN A 437 -15.19 -7.78 22.16
C GLN A 437 -13.90 -8.26 22.86
N GLY A 438 -13.23 -7.35 23.59
CA GLY A 438 -12.09 -7.69 24.46
C GLY A 438 -10.72 -7.16 24.04
N THR A 439 -10.58 -6.46 22.91
CA THR A 439 -9.28 -5.91 22.49
C THR A 439 -9.05 -4.48 22.99
N LYS A 440 -8.03 -4.26 23.83
CA LYS A 440 -7.66 -2.99 24.51
C LYS A 440 -7.11 -1.88 23.59
N PHE A 441 -7.58 -1.74 22.35
CA PHE A 441 -7.01 -0.81 21.36
C PHE A 441 -7.37 0.67 21.57
N SER A 442 -8.32 1.01 22.46
CA SER A 442 -8.66 2.42 22.70
C SER A 442 -7.49 3.25 23.23
N GLN A 443 -6.45 2.58 23.78
CA GLN A 443 -5.24 3.21 24.32
C GLN A 443 -4.04 3.20 23.36
N ASP A 444 -4.10 2.42 22.28
CA ASP A 444 -3.05 2.37 21.24
C ASP A 444 -3.23 3.47 20.18
N THR A 445 -4.04 4.48 20.48
CA THR A 445 -4.17 5.65 19.60
C THR A 445 -2.83 6.39 19.52
N PRO A 446 -2.30 6.64 18.30
CA PRO A 446 -1.12 7.46 18.16
C PRO A 446 -1.34 8.84 18.79
N GLN A 447 -0.36 9.33 19.54
CA GLN A 447 -0.37 10.69 20.06
C GLN A 447 0.22 11.63 19.01
N GLY A 448 -0.05 12.94 19.11
CA GLY A 448 0.46 13.92 18.13
C GLY A 448 -0.28 13.95 16.79
N ILE A 449 -1.49 13.36 16.71
CA ILE A 449 -2.35 13.45 15.52
C ILE A 449 -2.81 14.90 15.36
N THR A 450 -2.51 15.49 14.21
CA THR A 450 -2.94 16.85 13.82
C THR A 450 -4.16 16.81 12.90
N GLY A 451 -4.82 17.96 12.70
CA GLY A 451 -5.93 18.08 11.75
C GLY A 451 -5.57 17.64 10.32
N MET A 452 -4.30 17.76 9.91
CA MET A 452 -3.82 17.29 8.61
C MET A 452 -3.83 15.76 8.49
N HIS A 453 -3.48 15.04 9.56
CA HIS A 453 -3.53 13.58 9.58
C HIS A 453 -4.96 13.07 9.33
N LEU A 454 -5.95 13.67 10.00
CA LEU A 454 -7.35 13.33 9.78
C LEU A 454 -7.83 13.70 8.37
N ALA A 455 -7.51 14.90 7.89
CA ALA A 455 -7.87 15.32 6.54
C ALA A 455 -7.28 14.36 5.48
N ALA A 456 -6.05 13.89 5.70
CA ALA A 456 -5.39 12.92 4.84
C ALA A 456 -6.04 11.52 4.95
N HIS A 457 -6.40 11.08 6.15
CA HIS A 457 -7.07 9.80 6.41
C HIS A 457 -8.39 9.66 5.66
N PHE A 458 -9.21 10.72 5.68
CA PHE A 458 -10.55 10.73 5.10
C PHE A 458 -10.59 11.26 3.65
N GLY A 459 -9.46 11.66 3.08
CA GLY A 459 -9.39 12.12 1.70
C GLY A 459 -9.94 13.54 1.44
N LEU A 460 -9.90 14.42 2.44
CA LEU A 460 -10.51 15.76 2.39
C LEU A 460 -9.62 16.79 1.67
N ASN A 461 -9.42 16.62 0.35
CA ASN A 461 -8.46 17.40 -0.46
C ASN A 461 -8.60 18.92 -0.33
N GLN A 462 -9.82 19.47 -0.39
CA GLN A 462 -10.02 20.92 -0.31
C GLN A 462 -9.62 21.48 1.06
N ILE A 463 -10.04 20.80 2.13
CA ILE A 463 -9.72 21.18 3.51
C ILE A 463 -8.21 21.04 3.75
N LEU A 464 -7.59 19.97 3.24
CA LEU A 464 -6.16 19.75 3.34
C LEU A 464 -5.36 20.87 2.64
N LEU A 465 -5.74 21.27 1.42
CA LEU A 465 -5.08 22.37 0.72
C LEU A 465 -5.23 23.72 1.44
N GLU A 466 -6.38 23.95 2.08
CA GLU A 466 -6.60 25.12 2.93
C GLU A 466 -5.72 25.05 4.21
N LEU A 467 -5.62 23.89 4.88
CA LEU A 467 -4.71 23.68 6.02
C LEU A 467 -3.25 23.91 5.65
N ILE A 468 -2.81 23.41 4.49
CA ILE A 468 -1.43 23.56 4.00
C ILE A 468 -1.09 25.05 3.80
N LYS A 469 -2.04 25.88 3.39
CA LYS A 469 -1.83 27.32 3.23
C LYS A 469 -1.64 28.05 4.57
N GLU A 470 -2.37 27.64 5.60
CA GLU A 470 -2.28 28.27 6.92
C GLU A 470 -1.12 27.74 7.78
N ARG A 471 -0.77 26.45 7.63
CA ARG A 471 0.25 25.76 8.44
C ARG A 471 1.14 24.87 7.57
N ALA A 472 1.96 25.49 6.72
CA ALA A 472 2.80 24.75 5.77
C ALA A 472 3.80 23.78 6.45
N ASP A 473 4.26 24.09 7.66
CA ASP A 473 5.24 23.29 8.40
C ASP A 473 4.64 21.98 8.95
N ASP A 474 3.32 21.92 9.16
CA ASP A 474 2.65 20.75 9.77
C ASP A 474 2.52 19.55 8.82
N VAL A 475 2.84 19.74 7.53
CA VAL A 475 2.67 18.72 6.47
C VAL A 475 3.57 17.51 6.68
N VAL A 476 4.69 17.70 7.37
CA VAL A 476 5.70 16.67 7.66
C VAL A 476 5.72 16.28 9.14
N ASN A 477 4.82 16.84 9.97
CA ASN A 477 4.75 16.49 11.37
C ASN A 477 4.41 15.01 11.52
N GLN A 478 5.15 14.33 12.39
CA GLN A 478 4.98 12.92 12.66
C GLN A 478 4.12 12.72 13.92
N ASP A 479 3.23 11.73 13.88
CA ASP A 479 2.61 11.19 15.08
C ASP A 479 3.63 10.44 15.97
N SER A 480 3.19 9.94 17.13
CA SER A 480 4.04 9.20 18.08
C SER A 480 4.66 7.92 17.50
N ASN A 481 4.15 7.44 16.36
CA ASN A 481 4.65 6.26 15.65
C ASN A 481 5.57 6.65 14.47
N GLY A 482 5.92 7.93 14.32
CA GLY A 482 6.75 8.43 13.22
C GLY A 482 6.00 8.55 11.89
N ARG A 483 4.67 8.60 11.89
CA ARG A 483 3.84 8.60 10.67
C ARG A 483 3.38 10.02 10.36
N THR A 484 3.51 10.45 9.11
CA THR A 484 3.05 11.77 8.64
C THR A 484 1.64 11.70 8.04
N PRO A 485 1.02 12.84 7.69
CA PRO A 485 -0.23 12.86 6.94
C PRO A 485 -0.18 12.06 5.62
N LEU A 486 0.96 12.05 4.91
CA LEU A 486 1.10 11.26 3.67
C LEU A 486 0.98 9.75 3.95
N TRP A 487 1.57 9.28 5.05
CA TRP A 487 1.48 7.88 5.46
C TRP A 487 0.02 7.48 5.73
N TRP A 488 -0.74 8.37 6.40
CA TRP A 488 -2.15 8.15 6.69
C TRP A 488 -3.01 8.14 5.42
N ALA A 489 -2.77 9.04 4.47
CA ALA A 489 -3.43 9.00 3.15
C ALA A 489 -3.16 7.70 2.41
N ALA A 490 -1.90 7.23 2.43
CA ALA A 490 -1.52 5.99 1.78
C ALA A 490 -2.20 4.77 2.41
N LYS A 491 -2.19 4.68 3.75
CA LYS A 491 -2.87 3.60 4.49
C LYS A 491 -4.38 3.56 4.23
N SER A 492 -5.01 4.73 4.16
CA SER A 492 -6.45 4.84 3.88
C SER A 492 -6.80 4.71 2.40
N ARG A 493 -5.84 4.48 1.51
CA ARG A 493 -6.02 4.35 0.07
C ARG A 493 -6.54 5.63 -0.64
N MET A 494 -6.19 6.80 -0.09
CA MET A 494 -6.62 8.12 -0.58
C MET A 494 -5.66 8.68 -1.65
N LYS A 495 -5.81 8.20 -2.90
CA LYS A 495 -4.89 8.49 -4.03
C LYS A 495 -4.73 9.99 -4.34
N GLU A 496 -5.84 10.72 -4.49
CA GLU A 496 -5.80 12.15 -4.83
C GLU A 496 -5.14 12.97 -3.72
N THR A 497 -5.39 12.61 -2.46
CA THR A 497 -4.78 13.26 -1.30
C THR A 497 -3.28 12.98 -1.25
N ALA A 498 -2.87 11.73 -1.46
CA ALA A 498 -1.46 11.36 -1.53
C ALA A 498 -0.74 12.15 -2.64
N LYS A 499 -1.36 12.32 -3.81
CA LYS A 499 -0.81 13.13 -4.92
C LYS A 499 -0.54 14.58 -4.52
N THR A 500 -1.39 15.20 -3.69
CA THR A 500 -1.17 16.57 -3.21
C THR A 500 -0.04 16.67 -2.17
N LEU A 501 0.21 15.60 -1.41
CA LEU A 501 1.19 15.55 -0.31
C LEU A 501 2.58 15.09 -0.76
N ILE A 502 2.68 14.21 -1.77
CA ILE A 502 3.94 13.68 -2.32
C ILE A 502 5.01 14.74 -2.63
N PRO A 503 4.69 15.92 -3.22
CA PRO A 503 5.70 16.93 -3.51
C PRO A 503 6.40 17.47 -2.25
N ARG A 504 5.73 17.43 -1.10
CA ARG A 504 6.12 18.10 0.15
C ARG A 504 6.75 17.17 1.19
N ASP A 505 6.57 15.86 1.06
CA ASP A 505 7.04 14.88 2.05
C ASP A 505 7.86 13.76 1.38
N TYR A 506 9.19 13.91 1.39
CA TYR A 506 10.13 12.92 0.86
C TYR A 506 10.49 11.85 1.90
N GLU A 507 10.51 12.20 3.18
CA GLU A 507 10.94 11.31 4.27
C GLU A 507 9.97 10.15 4.45
N THR A 508 8.67 10.41 4.29
CA THR A 508 7.64 9.38 4.39
C THR A 508 7.66 8.40 3.24
N VAL A 509 8.01 8.85 2.04
CA VAL A 509 8.18 7.94 0.90
C VAL A 509 9.30 6.94 1.18
N ASN A 510 10.39 7.37 1.82
CA ASN A 510 11.44 6.47 2.26
C ASN A 510 10.96 5.51 3.36
N SER A 511 10.19 6.01 4.33
CA SER A 511 9.58 5.20 5.39
C SER A 511 8.65 4.11 4.84
N ILE A 512 7.87 4.40 3.80
CA ILE A 512 7.01 3.44 3.10
C ILE A 512 7.83 2.35 2.40
N VAL A 513 8.96 2.70 1.77
CA VAL A 513 9.86 1.70 1.18
C VAL A 513 10.50 0.84 2.27
N ARG A 514 10.93 1.44 3.37
CA ARG A 514 11.50 0.73 4.53
C ARG A 514 10.52 -0.25 5.17
N SER A 515 9.21 0.04 5.16
CA SER A 515 8.22 -0.88 5.72
C SER A 515 7.99 -2.13 4.87
N GLY A 516 8.46 -2.16 3.62
CA GLY A 516 8.28 -3.29 2.70
C GLY A 516 6.83 -3.49 2.21
N ASP A 517 5.94 -2.53 2.49
CA ASP A 517 4.51 -2.67 2.20
C ASP A 517 4.23 -2.35 0.72
N MET A 518 4.10 -3.41 -0.08
CA MET A 518 3.84 -3.32 -1.51
C MET A 518 2.53 -2.59 -1.85
N GLU A 519 1.51 -2.63 -0.99
CA GLU A 519 0.25 -1.92 -1.25
C GLU A 519 0.45 -0.40 -1.16
N LEU A 520 1.19 0.06 -0.14
CA LEU A 520 1.52 1.47 0.04
C LEU A 520 2.42 1.96 -1.10
N VAL A 521 3.41 1.15 -1.50
CA VAL A 521 4.26 1.47 -2.67
C VAL A 521 3.43 1.55 -3.94
N GLN A 522 2.51 0.61 -4.18
CA GLN A 522 1.64 0.64 -5.35
C GLN A 522 0.77 1.90 -5.39
N LEU A 523 0.30 2.36 -4.24
CA LEU A 523 -0.46 3.60 -4.16
C LEU A 523 0.39 4.85 -4.46
N LEU A 524 1.62 4.91 -3.98
CA LEU A 524 2.54 6.00 -4.33
C LEU A 524 2.79 6.07 -5.84
N LEU A 525 2.93 4.90 -6.48
CA LEU A 525 3.08 4.79 -7.94
C LEU A 525 1.81 5.23 -8.67
N ASP A 526 0.63 4.80 -8.21
CA ASP A 526 -0.66 5.20 -8.77
C ASP A 526 -0.94 6.70 -8.59
N ALA A 527 -0.45 7.30 -7.50
CA ALA A 527 -0.54 8.74 -7.23
C ALA A 527 0.42 9.58 -8.08
N GLY A 528 1.26 8.95 -8.92
CA GLY A 528 2.15 9.63 -9.85
C GLY A 528 3.44 10.14 -9.23
N TYR A 529 3.97 9.46 -8.20
CA TYR A 529 5.30 9.77 -7.66
C TYR A 529 6.37 9.71 -8.77
N ASP A 530 7.20 10.75 -8.87
CA ASP A 530 8.33 10.77 -9.79
C ASP A 530 9.46 9.85 -9.30
N LEU A 531 9.56 8.68 -9.92
CA LEU A 531 10.55 7.64 -9.62
C LEU A 531 12.01 8.12 -9.73
N ASN A 532 12.25 9.17 -10.53
CA ASN A 532 13.59 9.69 -10.80
C ASN A 532 13.91 10.94 -9.98
N ARG A 533 12.98 11.37 -9.11
CA ARG A 533 13.22 12.44 -8.16
C ARG A 533 14.34 12.02 -7.21
N THR A 534 15.31 12.90 -7.02
CA THR A 534 16.44 12.68 -6.13
C THR A 534 16.21 13.35 -4.78
N GLY A 535 16.52 12.65 -3.70
CA GLY A 535 16.62 13.22 -2.35
C GLY A 535 17.89 14.03 -2.13
N ALA A 536 18.14 14.43 -0.88
CA ALA A 536 19.28 15.27 -0.48
C ALA A 536 20.66 14.69 -0.84
N TRP A 537 20.79 13.35 -0.92
CA TRP A 537 22.03 12.66 -1.29
C TRP A 537 22.09 12.25 -2.77
N GLY A 538 21.27 12.85 -3.64
CA GLY A 538 21.17 12.43 -5.05
C GLY A 538 20.51 11.05 -5.24
N ARG A 539 20.04 10.41 -4.16
CA ARG A 539 19.43 9.08 -4.19
C ARG A 539 18.02 9.13 -4.75
N THR A 540 17.74 8.23 -5.68
CA THR A 540 16.36 7.96 -6.18
C THR A 540 15.64 6.95 -5.28
N LEU A 541 14.35 6.75 -5.50
CA LEU A 541 13.56 5.75 -4.77
C LEU A 541 14.14 4.33 -4.92
N LEU A 542 14.74 4.02 -6.07
CA LEU A 542 15.42 2.76 -6.32
C LEU A 542 16.65 2.57 -5.42
N HIS A 543 17.44 3.62 -5.18
CA HIS A 543 18.58 3.55 -4.24
C HIS A 543 18.11 3.26 -2.82
N ASN A 544 16.99 3.86 -2.41
CA ASN A 544 16.43 3.61 -1.08
C ASN A 544 15.93 2.17 -0.95
N ALA A 545 15.26 1.62 -1.96
CA ALA A 545 14.84 0.22 -1.96
C ALA A 545 16.04 -0.76 -1.83
N ILE A 546 17.16 -0.41 -2.45
CA ILE A 546 18.42 -1.18 -2.34
C ILE A 546 19.02 -1.02 -0.94
N MET A 547 19.06 0.20 -0.39
CA MET A 547 19.57 0.45 0.96
C MET A 547 18.83 -0.34 2.05
N GLU A 548 17.52 -0.52 1.88
CA GLU A 548 16.62 -1.22 2.81
C GLU A 548 16.42 -2.71 2.47
N ASP A 549 17.17 -3.26 1.50
CA ASP A 549 17.13 -4.66 1.07
C ASP A 549 15.74 -5.16 0.62
N GLN A 550 15.08 -4.37 -0.23
CA GLN A 550 13.72 -4.63 -0.74
C GLN A 550 13.73 -4.98 -2.24
N PRO A 551 14.13 -6.21 -2.64
CA PRO A 551 14.26 -6.61 -4.04
C PRO A 551 12.92 -6.60 -4.79
N THR A 552 11.81 -6.92 -4.13
CA THR A 552 10.46 -6.91 -4.70
C THR A 552 10.01 -5.50 -5.07
N ILE A 553 10.25 -4.53 -4.17
CA ILE A 553 10.00 -3.11 -4.43
C ILE A 553 10.91 -2.63 -5.57
N ALA A 554 12.22 -2.92 -5.51
CA ALA A 554 13.17 -2.55 -6.55
C ALA A 554 12.72 -3.05 -7.94
N HIS A 555 12.32 -4.33 -8.04
CA HIS A 555 11.79 -4.89 -9.29
C HIS A 555 10.56 -4.14 -9.79
N LYS A 556 9.61 -3.81 -8.90
CA LYS A 556 8.40 -3.08 -9.27
C LYS A 556 8.70 -1.66 -9.76
N LEU A 557 9.61 -0.95 -9.10
CA LEU A 557 10.05 0.39 -9.51
C LEU A 557 10.66 0.36 -10.91
N LEU A 558 11.50 -0.64 -11.20
CA LEU A 558 12.11 -0.84 -12.51
C LEU A 558 11.08 -1.14 -13.60
N GLN A 559 10.10 -2.02 -13.33
CA GLN A 559 8.98 -2.28 -14.25
C GLN A 559 8.17 -1.02 -14.58
N LYS A 560 8.12 -0.05 -13.65
CA LYS A 560 7.41 1.23 -13.82
C LYS A 560 8.28 2.33 -14.45
N GLY A 561 9.51 2.00 -14.88
CA GLY A 561 10.39 2.92 -15.60
C GLY A 561 11.32 3.77 -14.72
N ALA A 562 11.63 3.33 -13.50
CA ALA A 562 12.70 3.94 -12.71
C ALA A 562 14.04 3.84 -13.45
N ARG A 563 14.82 4.92 -13.47
CA ARG A 563 16.17 4.93 -14.06
C ARG A 563 17.10 4.06 -13.22
N TYR A 564 17.74 3.09 -13.87
CA TYR A 564 18.64 2.11 -13.25
C TYR A 564 20.13 2.48 -13.33
N ASP A 565 20.50 3.50 -14.10
CA ASP A 565 21.89 3.96 -14.31
C ASP A 565 22.18 5.35 -13.69
N GLN A 566 21.23 5.93 -12.96
CA GLN A 566 21.44 7.25 -12.33
C GLN A 566 22.32 7.09 -11.09
N ALA A 567 23.45 7.80 -11.01
CA ALA A 567 24.33 7.75 -9.86
C ALA A 567 23.86 8.67 -8.71
N ASP A 568 24.11 8.26 -7.46
CA ASP A 568 23.96 9.10 -6.28
C ASP A 568 25.15 10.07 -6.09
N ILE A 569 25.15 10.87 -5.01
CA ILE A 569 26.22 11.85 -4.75
C ILE A 569 27.62 11.22 -4.56
N ASN A 570 27.68 9.93 -4.21
CA ASN A 570 28.94 9.20 -4.07
C ASN A 570 29.40 8.60 -5.40
N GLY A 571 28.66 8.81 -6.50
CA GLY A 571 28.89 8.17 -7.78
C GLY A 571 28.36 6.73 -7.84
N ASP A 572 27.64 6.26 -6.83
CA ASP A 572 27.10 4.90 -6.85
C ASP A 572 25.86 4.83 -7.72
N THR A 573 25.87 3.97 -8.74
CA THR A 573 24.66 3.56 -9.45
C THR A 573 23.87 2.55 -8.60
N PRO A 574 22.59 2.30 -8.90
CA PRO A 574 21.83 1.22 -8.29
C PRO A 574 22.56 -0.13 -8.31
N LEU A 575 23.26 -0.45 -9.41
CA LEU A 575 24.02 -1.69 -9.52
C LEU A 575 25.25 -1.70 -8.61
N THR A 576 26.08 -0.64 -8.62
CA THR A 576 27.27 -0.59 -7.76
C THR A 576 26.88 -0.59 -6.28
N LEU A 577 25.77 0.06 -5.92
CA LEU A 577 25.23 0.05 -4.57
C LEU A 577 24.79 -1.36 -4.13
N ALA A 578 24.07 -2.08 -4.98
CA ALA A 578 23.65 -3.46 -4.72
C ALA A 578 24.84 -4.40 -4.55
N LEU A 579 25.88 -4.26 -5.38
CA LEU A 579 27.12 -5.03 -5.25
C LEU A 579 27.87 -4.72 -3.95
N ARG A 580 27.98 -3.44 -3.59
CA ARG A 580 28.64 -3.02 -2.34
C ARG A 580 27.91 -3.54 -1.10
N LYS A 581 26.59 -3.60 -1.14
CA LYS A 581 25.72 -4.12 -0.06
C LYS A 581 25.64 -5.65 -0.03
N GLY A 582 26.06 -6.32 -1.10
CA GLY A 582 26.02 -7.78 -1.22
C GLY A 582 24.62 -8.33 -1.44
N GLN A 583 23.86 -7.71 -2.35
CA GLN A 583 22.48 -8.06 -2.68
C GLN A 583 22.40 -8.69 -4.07
N PRO A 584 22.66 -10.01 -4.21
CA PRO A 584 22.73 -10.67 -5.51
C PRO A 584 21.38 -10.66 -6.24
N GLN A 585 20.27 -10.84 -5.51
CA GLN A 585 18.92 -10.83 -6.11
C GLN A 585 18.61 -9.48 -6.79
N THR A 586 18.92 -8.37 -6.13
CA THR A 586 18.71 -7.03 -6.69
C THR A 586 19.68 -6.74 -7.84
N ALA A 587 20.92 -7.22 -7.76
CA ALA A 587 21.88 -7.13 -8.85
C ALA A 587 21.42 -7.90 -10.10
N ASP A 588 20.90 -9.12 -9.95
CA ASP A 588 20.32 -9.90 -11.04
C ASP A 588 19.12 -9.17 -11.69
N ILE A 589 18.23 -8.59 -10.88
CA ILE A 589 17.10 -7.80 -11.38
C ILE A 589 17.58 -6.59 -12.20
N LEU A 590 18.62 -5.88 -11.74
CA LEU A 590 19.19 -4.74 -12.43
C LEU A 590 19.88 -5.15 -13.74
N LEU A 591 20.59 -6.28 -13.75
CA LEU A 591 21.19 -6.86 -14.96
C LEU A 591 20.14 -7.26 -16.00
N ASP A 592 19.02 -7.82 -15.54
CA ASP A 592 17.88 -8.18 -16.39
C ASP A 592 17.23 -6.96 -17.05
N MET A 593 17.24 -5.82 -16.35
CA MET A 593 16.78 -4.52 -16.88
C MET A 593 17.81 -3.81 -17.78
N GLY A 594 19.03 -4.37 -17.91
CA GLY A 594 20.08 -3.83 -18.76
C GLY A 594 20.96 -2.77 -18.09
N ALA A 595 21.06 -2.77 -16.76
CA ALA A 595 21.94 -1.87 -16.03
C ALA A 595 23.40 -1.98 -16.49
N SER A 596 24.04 -0.83 -16.61
CA SER A 596 25.44 -0.72 -17.03
C SER A 596 26.37 -1.32 -15.98
N THR A 597 27.28 -2.19 -16.40
CA THR A 597 28.32 -2.78 -15.53
C THR A 597 29.60 -1.93 -15.45
N LYS A 598 29.57 -0.69 -15.98
CA LYS A 598 30.69 0.25 -15.88
C LYS A 598 31.05 0.51 -14.42
N ASP A 599 32.33 0.76 -14.17
CA ASP A 599 32.86 1.04 -12.83
C ASP A 599 32.66 -0.09 -11.79
N THR A 600 32.28 -1.30 -12.22
CA THR A 600 32.21 -2.50 -11.37
C THR A 600 33.46 -3.36 -11.49
N THR A 601 33.96 -3.90 -10.38
CA THR A 601 35.16 -4.74 -10.33
C THR A 601 34.84 -6.20 -9.99
N LEU A 602 35.68 -7.15 -10.43
CA LEU A 602 35.50 -8.57 -10.15
C LEU A 602 35.37 -8.85 -8.63
N GLU A 603 36.13 -8.15 -7.79
CA GLU A 603 36.07 -8.29 -6.34
C GLU A 603 34.71 -7.87 -5.75
N GLN A 604 34.10 -6.81 -6.27
CA GLN A 604 32.74 -6.42 -5.87
C GLN A 604 31.71 -7.51 -6.20
N TRP A 605 31.83 -8.13 -7.38
CA TRP A 605 30.98 -9.26 -7.77
C TRP A 605 31.22 -10.49 -6.89
N ARG A 606 32.47 -10.87 -6.63
CA ARG A 606 32.80 -12.01 -5.73
C ARG A 606 32.25 -11.82 -4.33
N LYS A 607 32.43 -10.62 -3.79
CA LYS A 607 31.92 -10.25 -2.47
C LYS A 607 30.41 -10.28 -2.44
N ALA A 608 29.75 -9.73 -3.45
CA ALA A 608 28.29 -9.65 -3.49
C ALA A 608 27.60 -11.01 -3.57
N TYR A 609 28.18 -11.95 -4.31
CA TYR A 609 27.63 -13.30 -4.51
C TYR A 609 28.21 -14.34 -3.52
N SER A 610 29.03 -13.93 -2.56
CA SER A 610 29.70 -14.82 -1.60
C SER A 610 30.52 -15.94 -2.28
N LYS A 611 31.25 -15.59 -3.35
CA LYS A 611 32.08 -16.52 -4.15
C LYS A 611 33.55 -16.07 -4.19
N PRO A 612 34.28 -16.07 -3.06
CA PRO A 612 35.66 -15.59 -3.00
C PRO A 612 36.66 -16.48 -3.77
N GLY A 613 36.36 -17.78 -3.94
CA GLY A 613 37.22 -18.74 -4.63
C GLY A 613 37.00 -18.86 -6.15
N CYS A 614 36.13 -18.03 -6.73
CA CYS A 614 35.82 -18.12 -8.15
C CYS A 614 36.94 -17.50 -8.98
N SER A 615 37.64 -18.30 -9.79
CA SER A 615 38.77 -17.85 -10.61
C SER A 615 38.37 -17.04 -11.85
N ALA A 616 37.15 -17.22 -12.36
CA ALA A 616 36.68 -16.47 -13.53
C ALA A 616 35.18 -16.17 -13.52
N MET A 617 34.80 -15.01 -14.03
CA MET A 617 33.40 -14.56 -14.15
C MET A 617 33.04 -14.39 -15.63
N GLN A 618 31.94 -15.00 -16.07
CA GLN A 618 31.36 -14.81 -17.39
C GLN A 618 30.09 -13.97 -17.29
N LEU A 619 30.08 -12.82 -17.97
CA LEU A 619 28.91 -11.99 -18.18
C LEU A 619 28.47 -12.10 -19.65
N THR A 620 27.26 -12.61 -19.87
CA THR A 620 26.70 -12.81 -21.21
C THR A 620 25.62 -11.77 -21.44
N LYS A 621 25.86 -10.81 -22.34
CA LYS A 621 24.91 -9.76 -22.72
C LYS A 621 24.21 -10.15 -24.03
N THR A 622 22.93 -10.48 -23.94
CA THR A 622 22.05 -10.71 -25.11
C THR A 622 21.21 -9.45 -25.37
N THR A 623 20.50 -9.41 -26.50
CA THR A 623 19.57 -8.31 -26.82
C THR A 623 18.42 -8.14 -25.81
N ARG A 624 18.14 -9.15 -24.98
CA ARG A 624 17.01 -9.15 -24.03
C ARG A 624 17.42 -9.28 -22.56
N LYS A 625 18.62 -9.80 -22.27
CA LYS A 625 19.02 -10.19 -20.92
C LYS A 625 20.53 -10.17 -20.75
N THR A 626 21.00 -9.74 -19.59
CA THR A 626 22.40 -9.92 -19.15
C THR A 626 22.44 -11.02 -18.10
N SER A 627 23.15 -12.12 -18.34
CA SER A 627 23.27 -13.22 -17.37
C SER A 627 24.69 -13.35 -16.84
N LEU A 628 24.81 -13.60 -15.54
CA LEU A 628 26.07 -13.79 -14.84
C LEU A 628 26.31 -15.28 -14.53
N LYS A 629 27.53 -15.76 -14.79
CA LYS A 629 28.00 -17.09 -14.38
C LYS A 629 29.38 -17.00 -13.74
N PHE A 630 29.55 -17.70 -12.63
CA PHE A 630 30.85 -17.88 -11.98
C PHE A 630 31.43 -19.24 -12.37
N LEU A 631 32.71 -19.26 -12.75
CA LEU A 631 33.42 -20.44 -13.24
C LEU A 631 34.50 -20.88 -12.24
N GLU A 632 34.58 -22.19 -11.98
CA GLU A 632 35.57 -22.80 -11.10
C GLU A 632 36.79 -23.31 -11.91
N ASP A 633 37.93 -23.46 -11.22
CA ASP A 633 39.20 -23.80 -11.84
C ASP A 633 39.16 -25.14 -12.60
N GLY A 634 39.56 -25.12 -13.87
CA GLY A 634 39.68 -26.32 -14.72
C GLY A 634 38.73 -26.38 -15.91
N THR A 635 37.70 -25.53 -15.99
CA THR A 635 36.72 -25.49 -17.10
C THR A 635 37.15 -24.64 -18.32
N TYR A 636 38.45 -24.31 -18.43
CA TYR A 636 38.96 -23.36 -19.43
C TYR A 636 38.90 -23.86 -20.88
N ASP A 637 38.91 -25.17 -21.11
CA ASP A 637 38.89 -25.76 -22.47
C ASP A 637 37.48 -25.85 -23.09
N ASP A 638 36.41 -25.77 -22.29
CA ASP A 638 35.03 -25.70 -22.80
C ASP A 638 34.66 -24.32 -23.38
N MET A 639 35.54 -23.31 -23.21
CA MET A 639 35.30 -21.92 -23.60
C MET A 639 35.18 -21.70 -25.12
N LYS A 640 35.66 -22.64 -25.96
CA LYS A 640 35.55 -22.55 -27.43
C LYS A 640 34.19 -23.02 -27.97
N ASN A 641 33.50 -23.93 -27.27
CA ASN A 641 32.33 -24.63 -27.82
C ASN A 641 30.99 -23.99 -27.42
N GLY A 642 30.98 -23.07 -26.45
CA GLY A 642 29.76 -22.47 -25.88
C GLY A 642 29.46 -21.02 -26.28
N VAL A 643 30.31 -20.36 -27.10
CA VAL A 643 30.10 -18.96 -27.47
C VAL A 643 28.93 -18.85 -28.43
N GLN A 644 27.75 -18.47 -27.91
CA GLN A 644 26.59 -18.17 -28.74
C GLN A 644 26.91 -16.95 -29.61
N TYR A 645 26.94 -17.14 -30.93
CA TYR A 645 27.19 -16.07 -31.89
C TYR A 645 26.21 -14.89 -31.81
N GLN A 646 25.13 -14.94 -31.02
CA GLN A 646 24.17 -13.84 -30.86
C GLN A 646 24.36 -13.03 -29.56
N ALA A 647 25.32 -13.38 -28.70
CA ALA A 647 25.55 -12.75 -27.41
C ALA A 647 26.97 -12.19 -27.29
N MET A 648 27.14 -11.04 -26.62
CA MET A 648 28.44 -10.51 -26.23
C MET A 648 28.86 -11.17 -24.92
N ASN A 649 29.97 -11.89 -24.92
CA ASN A 649 30.50 -12.55 -23.72
C ASN A 649 31.70 -11.77 -23.16
N LEU A 650 31.67 -11.47 -21.88
CA LEU A 650 32.78 -10.87 -21.14
C LEU A 650 33.28 -11.87 -20.11
N PHE A 651 34.57 -12.17 -20.15
CA PHE A 651 35.26 -13.05 -19.23
C PHE A 651 36.31 -12.28 -18.45
N VAL A 652 36.20 -12.31 -17.12
CA VAL A 652 37.12 -11.64 -16.20
C VAL A 652 37.80 -12.69 -15.33
N PHE A 653 39.13 -12.72 -15.32
CA PHE A 653 39.94 -13.69 -14.58
C PHE A 653 40.70 -13.03 -13.43
N SER A 654 40.98 -13.77 -12.36
CA SER A 654 41.95 -13.30 -11.36
C SER A 654 43.40 -13.56 -11.77
N ALA A 655 44.28 -12.65 -11.33
CA ALA A 655 45.72 -12.66 -11.61
C ALA A 655 46.48 -13.99 -11.37
N PRO A 656 46.20 -14.84 -10.37
CA PRO A 656 46.93 -16.10 -10.19
C PRO A 656 46.46 -17.24 -11.13
N SER A 657 45.24 -17.14 -11.68
CA SER A 657 44.62 -18.20 -12.50
C SER A 657 44.93 -17.95 -13.98
N SER A 658 46.14 -18.29 -14.42
CA SER A 658 46.63 -17.93 -15.77
C SER A 658 46.05 -18.85 -16.86
N PRO A 659 45.17 -18.35 -17.77
CA PRO A 659 44.65 -19.16 -18.87
C PRO A 659 45.75 -19.49 -19.91
N ALA A 660 45.55 -20.55 -20.69
CA ALA A 660 46.55 -21.08 -21.62
C ALA A 660 47.07 -20.05 -22.65
N TRP A 661 46.27 -19.07 -23.06
CA TRP A 661 46.69 -18.00 -24.00
C TRP A 661 47.64 -16.96 -23.37
N LEU A 662 47.73 -16.90 -22.04
CA LEU A 662 48.75 -16.12 -21.34
C LEU A 662 50.09 -16.88 -21.24
N GLN A 663 50.10 -18.19 -21.50
CA GLN A 663 51.28 -19.07 -21.48
C GLN A 663 51.97 -19.15 -22.85
N SER A 664 52.54 -18.04 -23.36
CA SER A 664 53.41 -18.12 -24.56
C SER A 664 54.86 -18.45 -24.20
N ASN A 665 55.53 -19.29 -25.00
CA ASN A 665 56.88 -19.84 -24.80
C ASN A 665 58.06 -18.83 -24.90
N CYS A 666 57.80 -17.52 -25.01
CA CYS A 666 58.83 -16.51 -25.20
C CYS A 666 59.38 -15.98 -23.86
N LEU A 667 60.71 -16.03 -23.73
CA LEU A 667 61.51 -15.68 -22.54
C LEU A 667 61.89 -14.18 -22.43
N SER A 668 61.45 -13.34 -23.37
CA SER A 668 61.81 -11.90 -23.45
C SER A 668 60.67 -10.99 -22.97
N PRO A 669 60.96 -9.89 -22.24
CA PRO A 669 59.95 -8.87 -21.92
C PRO A 669 59.42 -8.29 -23.24
N SER A 670 58.10 -8.36 -23.46
CA SER A 670 57.46 -7.82 -24.66
C SER A 670 56.00 -7.49 -24.43
N LEU A 671 55.55 -6.36 -25.01
CA LEU A 671 54.14 -6.08 -25.22
C LEU A 671 53.77 -6.76 -26.54
N GLN A 672 53.21 -7.96 -26.44
CA GLN A 672 52.91 -8.78 -27.61
C GLN A 672 51.53 -8.43 -28.13
N HIS A 673 51.43 -8.00 -29.39
CA HIS A 673 50.17 -7.89 -30.11
C HIS A 673 50.10 -9.02 -31.13
N GLU A 674 49.25 -10.01 -30.89
CA GLU A 674 48.98 -11.08 -31.85
C GLU A 674 47.60 -10.88 -32.45
N ASN A 675 47.50 -10.93 -33.78
CA ASN A 675 46.24 -11.01 -34.51
C ASN A 675 46.17 -12.32 -35.29
N SER A 676 45.05 -13.01 -35.20
CA SER A 676 44.83 -14.24 -35.96
C SER A 676 43.46 -14.24 -36.62
N TRP A 677 43.40 -14.83 -37.82
CA TRP A 677 42.18 -14.96 -38.62
C TRP A 677 41.76 -16.43 -38.61
N GLN A 678 40.57 -16.70 -38.06
CA GLN A 678 39.97 -18.04 -38.05
C GLN A 678 38.57 -17.96 -38.67
N GLY A 679 38.49 -18.13 -39.99
CA GLY A 679 37.23 -17.95 -40.73
C GLY A 679 36.70 -16.51 -40.61
N PRO A 680 35.42 -16.28 -40.25
CA PRO A 680 34.88 -14.92 -40.14
C PRO A 680 35.30 -14.19 -38.85
N VAL A 681 36.07 -14.82 -37.97
CA VAL A 681 36.46 -14.29 -36.65
C VAL A 681 37.91 -13.80 -36.64
N ILE A 682 38.12 -12.58 -36.16
CA ILE A 682 39.40 -11.96 -35.88
C ILE A 682 39.63 -11.97 -34.37
N THR A 683 40.70 -12.62 -33.94
CA THR A 683 41.12 -12.62 -32.53
C THR A 683 42.33 -11.72 -32.36
N TYR A 684 42.24 -10.79 -31.42
CA TYR A 684 43.34 -9.96 -30.95
C TYR A 684 43.74 -10.39 -29.54
N VAL A 685 45.04 -10.57 -29.33
CA VAL A 685 45.61 -10.88 -28.03
C VAL A 685 46.69 -9.84 -27.75
N VAL A 686 46.55 -9.13 -26.63
CA VAL A 686 47.57 -8.24 -26.12
C VAL A 686 48.04 -8.74 -24.77
N VAL A 687 49.30 -9.16 -24.68
CA VAL A 687 49.89 -9.63 -23.43
C VAL A 687 51.07 -8.74 -23.07
N LEU A 688 51.05 -8.24 -21.85
CA LEU A 688 52.13 -7.49 -21.25
C LEU A 688 52.87 -8.39 -20.27
N LYS A 689 54.04 -8.86 -20.70
CA LYS A 689 54.99 -9.59 -19.86
C LYS A 689 56.06 -8.61 -19.40
N PHE A 690 56.03 -8.27 -18.11
CA PHE A 690 57.17 -7.62 -17.48
C PHE A 690 58.28 -8.65 -17.26
N PRO A 691 59.56 -8.27 -17.31
CA PRO A 691 60.67 -9.20 -17.21
C PRO A 691 60.65 -9.94 -15.87
N ALA A 692 60.16 -11.18 -15.89
CA ALA A 692 60.13 -12.08 -14.75
C ALA A 692 61.36 -13.01 -14.79
N ALA A 693 62.16 -12.95 -13.74
CA ALA A 693 63.17 -13.94 -13.31
C ALA A 693 64.42 -14.20 -14.19
N THR A 694 64.38 -14.07 -15.52
CA THR A 694 65.55 -14.43 -16.36
C THR A 694 66.66 -13.37 -16.38
N MET A 695 66.32 -12.08 -16.27
CA MET A 695 67.33 -11.01 -16.16
C MET A 695 68.07 -11.03 -14.80
N MET A 696 67.57 -11.79 -13.81
CA MET A 696 67.95 -11.66 -12.40
C MET A 696 68.48 -12.96 -11.76
N LYS A 697 69.11 -13.84 -12.55
CA LYS A 697 69.94 -14.94 -12.01
C LYS A 697 71.40 -14.51 -11.79
N GLN A 698 71.63 -13.28 -11.32
CA GLN A 698 72.95 -12.86 -10.85
C GLN A 698 72.91 -12.73 -9.32
N LYS A 699 73.78 -13.46 -8.63
CA LYS A 699 73.83 -13.52 -7.15
C LYS A 699 74.23 -12.20 -6.48
N THR A 700 74.55 -11.14 -7.25
CA THR A 700 74.97 -9.83 -6.74
C THR A 700 74.40 -8.71 -7.65
N GLY A 701 73.39 -7.97 -7.17
CA GLY A 701 72.74 -6.86 -7.89
C GLY A 701 71.27 -6.63 -7.50
N PHE A 702 70.69 -5.52 -7.96
CA PHE A 702 69.26 -5.16 -7.75
C PHE A 702 68.31 -6.29 -8.17
N SER A 703 67.37 -6.66 -7.29
CA SER A 703 66.40 -7.75 -7.52
C SER A 703 64.97 -7.24 -7.37
N LEU A 704 64.21 -7.27 -8.46
CA LEU A 704 62.77 -6.97 -8.49
C LEU A 704 61.93 -8.19 -8.09
N SER A 705 60.77 -7.94 -7.50
CA SER A 705 59.79 -9.01 -7.23
C SER A 705 59.18 -9.53 -8.53
N PRO A 706 58.99 -10.86 -8.69
CA PRO A 706 58.36 -11.42 -9.89
C PRO A 706 56.90 -10.97 -10.00
N MET A 707 56.56 -10.26 -11.07
CA MET A 707 55.19 -9.79 -11.34
C MET A 707 54.47 -10.74 -12.31
N PRO A 708 53.20 -11.13 -12.06
CA PRO A 708 52.45 -12.02 -12.94
C PRO A 708 52.13 -11.33 -14.29
N PRO A 709 52.05 -12.09 -15.40
CA PRO A 709 51.70 -11.52 -16.70
C PRO A 709 50.25 -11.02 -16.72
N ILE A 710 50.04 -9.87 -17.33
CA ILE A 710 48.69 -9.31 -17.54
C ILE A 710 48.40 -9.19 -19.03
N GLY A 711 47.15 -9.37 -19.41
CA GLY A 711 46.75 -9.39 -20.80
C GLY A 711 45.25 -9.21 -20.99
N ILE A 712 44.92 -8.82 -22.21
CA ILE A 712 43.58 -8.64 -22.72
C ILE A 712 43.48 -9.40 -24.04
N LYS A 713 42.36 -10.06 -24.27
CA LYS A 713 42.06 -10.78 -25.50
C LYS A 713 40.63 -10.47 -25.92
N TRP A 714 40.39 -10.36 -27.22
CA TRP A 714 39.03 -10.22 -27.74
C TRP A 714 38.85 -10.81 -29.13
N ASP A 715 37.63 -11.25 -29.39
CA ASP A 715 37.20 -11.86 -30.64
C ASP A 715 36.15 -10.97 -31.31
N MET A 716 36.34 -10.67 -32.59
CA MET A 716 35.42 -9.91 -33.44
C MET A 716 35.00 -10.76 -34.63
N ILE A 717 33.76 -10.68 -35.08
CA ILE A 717 33.27 -11.39 -36.26
C ILE A 717 32.83 -10.38 -37.32
N LYS A 718 33.11 -10.68 -38.60
CA LYS A 718 32.65 -9.86 -39.72
C LYS A 718 31.11 -9.90 -39.81
N ASP A 719 30.47 -8.74 -39.80
CA ASP A 719 29.02 -8.58 -39.88
C ASP A 719 28.67 -7.55 -40.95
N GLU A 720 27.94 -8.00 -41.97
CA GLU A 720 27.55 -7.18 -43.13
C GLU A 720 26.58 -6.06 -42.76
N ASN A 721 25.90 -6.15 -41.61
CA ASN A 721 24.93 -5.15 -41.13
C ASN A 721 25.51 -4.16 -40.11
N ALA A 722 26.75 -4.35 -39.63
CA ALA A 722 27.37 -3.48 -38.64
C ALA A 722 27.95 -2.20 -39.30
N LYS A 723 27.82 -1.04 -38.64
CA LYS A 723 28.36 0.25 -39.13
C LYS A 723 29.86 0.22 -39.50
N ALA A 724 30.64 -0.66 -38.87
CA ALA A 724 32.07 -0.83 -39.10
C ALA A 724 32.45 -2.14 -39.82
N GLY A 725 31.45 -2.93 -40.26
CA GLY A 725 31.67 -4.24 -40.90
C GLY A 725 32.09 -5.39 -39.97
N PHE A 726 32.29 -5.11 -38.68
CA PHE A 726 32.65 -6.09 -37.65
C PHE A 726 31.81 -5.88 -36.38
N ARG A 727 31.43 -6.99 -35.73
CA ARG A 727 30.73 -7.02 -34.44
C ARG A 727 31.54 -7.81 -33.41
N ARG A 728 31.42 -7.46 -32.13
CA ARG A 728 32.17 -8.09 -31.04
C ARG A 728 31.50 -9.38 -30.58
N LEU A 729 32.31 -10.39 -30.29
CA LEU A 729 31.86 -11.73 -29.91
C LEU A 729 32.19 -12.04 -28.45
N ALA A 730 33.46 -11.93 -28.08
CA ALA A 730 33.94 -12.24 -26.74
C ALA A 730 35.10 -11.32 -26.32
N HIS A 731 35.18 -11.00 -25.03
CA HIS A 731 36.28 -10.28 -24.42
C HIS A 731 36.79 -11.03 -23.18
N TYR A 732 38.11 -11.00 -22.97
CA TYR A 732 38.82 -11.69 -21.91
C TYR A 732 39.85 -10.73 -21.31
N HIS A 733 39.90 -10.56 -19.99
CA HIS A 733 40.98 -9.84 -19.32
C HIS A 733 41.32 -10.39 -17.93
N ASN A 734 42.58 -10.25 -17.52
CA ASN A 734 43.06 -10.60 -16.17
C ASN A 734 43.65 -9.40 -15.41
N LEU A 735 43.24 -8.18 -15.78
CA LEU A 735 43.75 -6.94 -15.20
C LEU A 735 43.31 -6.80 -13.73
N PRO A 736 44.25 -6.55 -12.79
CA PRO A 736 43.92 -6.41 -11.36
C PRO A 736 43.18 -5.10 -11.08
N ASP A 737 42.16 -5.15 -10.20
CA ASP A 737 41.39 -4.00 -9.70
C ASP A 737 40.86 -3.05 -10.78
N THR A 738 40.48 -3.61 -11.93
CA THR A 738 39.96 -2.85 -13.06
C THR A 738 38.45 -2.91 -13.14
N TRP A 739 37.85 -1.81 -13.62
CA TRP A 739 36.43 -1.76 -13.90
C TRP A 739 36.13 -2.33 -15.28
N ILE A 740 34.99 -3.00 -15.41
CA ILE A 740 34.52 -3.57 -16.67
C ILE A 740 34.16 -2.44 -17.65
N ALA A 741 34.96 -2.23 -18.70
CA ALA A 741 34.63 -1.24 -19.73
C ALA A 741 33.88 -1.86 -20.90
N GLU A 742 32.93 -1.11 -21.45
CA GLU A 742 32.18 -1.50 -22.63
C GLU A 742 32.90 -1.21 -23.94
N GLU A 743 34.03 -0.47 -23.94
CA GLU A 743 34.77 -0.05 -25.13
C GLU A 743 36.21 -0.62 -25.13
N MET A 744 36.71 -1.01 -26.31
CA MET A 744 37.97 -1.76 -26.44
C MET A 744 39.19 -0.88 -26.18
N LEU A 745 39.24 0.33 -26.74
CA LEU A 745 40.32 1.28 -26.45
C LEU A 745 40.30 1.75 -24.99
N HIS A 746 39.13 1.79 -24.33
CA HIS A 746 39.06 2.06 -22.89
C HIS A 746 39.69 0.92 -22.06
N MET A 747 39.49 -0.33 -22.45
CA MET A 747 40.19 -1.48 -21.81
C MET A 747 41.68 -1.44 -22.09
N TYR A 748 42.09 -1.11 -23.32
CA TYR A 748 43.50 -0.92 -23.66
C TYR A 748 44.13 0.18 -22.80
N LEU A 749 43.43 1.31 -22.60
CA LEU A 749 43.87 2.38 -21.71
C LEU A 749 44.05 1.89 -20.26
N GLN A 750 43.20 0.99 -19.77
CA GLN A 750 43.39 0.39 -18.45
C GLN A 750 44.62 -0.53 -18.39
N LEU A 751 44.90 -1.31 -19.45
CA LEU A 751 46.16 -2.04 -19.56
C LEU A 751 47.36 -1.09 -19.54
N LEU A 752 47.30 0.04 -20.25
CA LEU A 752 48.37 1.06 -20.22
C LEU A 752 48.55 1.69 -18.84
N LYS A 753 47.48 1.90 -18.08
CA LYS A 753 47.56 2.35 -16.68
C LYS A 753 48.25 1.34 -15.79
N GLN A 754 47.92 0.05 -15.94
CA GLN A 754 48.60 -1.03 -15.21
C GLN A 754 50.08 -1.14 -15.59
N MET A 755 50.38 -0.95 -16.88
CA MET A 755 51.76 -0.87 -17.38
C MET A 755 52.52 0.28 -16.71
N ARG A 756 51.90 1.47 -16.61
CA ARG A 756 52.50 2.62 -15.96
C ARG A 756 52.81 2.38 -14.49
N MET A 757 51.84 1.87 -13.73
CA MET A 757 52.04 1.59 -12.30
C MET A 757 53.19 0.61 -12.07
N ARG A 758 53.31 -0.43 -12.91
CA ARG A 758 54.42 -1.39 -12.81
C ARG A 758 55.79 -0.75 -13.10
N TRP A 759 55.87 0.20 -14.03
CA TRP A 759 57.10 0.97 -14.27
C TRP A 759 57.44 1.93 -13.12
N GLU A 760 56.42 2.60 -12.55
CA GLU A 760 56.60 3.44 -11.36
C GLU A 760 57.11 2.62 -10.16
N MET A 761 56.53 1.44 -9.92
CA MET A 761 57.01 0.51 -8.88
C MET A 761 58.48 0.10 -9.08
N ILE A 762 58.90 -0.16 -10.32
CA ILE A 762 60.31 -0.49 -10.62
C ILE A 762 61.23 0.68 -10.29
N CYS A 763 60.84 1.91 -10.66
CA CYS A 763 61.59 3.11 -10.33
C CYS A 763 61.71 3.31 -8.81
N GLU A 764 60.61 3.12 -8.06
CA GLU A 764 60.59 3.24 -6.60
C GLU A 764 61.44 2.16 -5.91
N GLU A 765 61.33 0.89 -6.31
CA GLU A 765 62.16 -0.20 -5.77
C GLU A 765 63.66 0.07 -6.04
N TYR A 766 63.99 0.61 -7.22
CA TYR A 766 65.36 0.95 -7.57
C TYR A 766 65.88 2.16 -6.81
N GLU A 767 65.04 3.18 -6.58
CA GLU A 767 65.40 4.32 -5.73
C GLU A 767 65.78 3.85 -4.32
N LEU A 768 64.98 2.96 -3.74
CA LEU A 768 65.25 2.34 -2.44
C LEU A 768 66.56 1.54 -2.45
N HIS A 769 66.85 0.82 -3.54
CA HIS A 769 68.12 0.11 -3.71
C HIS A 769 69.31 1.08 -3.75
N LEU A 770 69.23 2.17 -4.54
CA LEU A 770 70.28 3.19 -4.58
C LEU A 770 70.48 3.89 -3.22
N GLN A 771 69.40 4.10 -2.45
CA GLN A 771 69.50 4.62 -1.09
C GLN A 771 70.25 3.66 -0.16
N ARG A 772 69.99 2.34 -0.25
CA ARG A 772 70.77 1.34 0.50
C ARG A 772 72.24 1.32 0.08
N CYS A 773 72.51 1.33 -1.22
CA CYS A 773 73.88 1.42 -1.72
C CYS A 773 74.56 2.68 -1.19
N ARG A 774 73.87 3.84 -1.14
CA ARG A 774 74.41 5.07 -0.56
C ARG A 774 74.82 4.92 0.90
N GLU A 775 74.01 4.23 1.72
CA GLU A 775 74.35 3.96 3.11
C GLU A 775 75.54 3.00 3.24
N GLU A 776 75.57 1.93 2.44
CA GLU A 776 76.66 0.96 2.37
C GLU A 776 77.98 1.64 2.00
N ILE A 777 77.96 2.51 0.98
CA ILE A 777 79.10 3.33 0.53
C ILE A 777 79.66 4.21 1.65
N LEU A 778 78.78 4.90 2.37
CA LEU A 778 79.16 5.79 3.47
C LEU A 778 79.69 5.01 4.68
N ASN A 779 79.14 3.84 4.96
CA ASN A 779 79.57 2.97 6.06
C ASN A 779 80.90 2.28 5.75
N ALA A 780 81.07 1.80 4.52
CA ALA A 780 82.28 1.15 4.03
C ALA A 780 83.42 2.15 3.81
N LYS A 781 83.17 3.47 3.65
CA LYS A 781 84.20 4.51 3.45
C LYS A 781 85.22 4.16 2.33
N GLY A 782 84.75 3.51 1.25
CA GLY A 782 85.60 3.04 0.15
C GLY A 782 86.43 1.79 0.48
N GLU A 783 85.98 0.97 1.43
CA GLU A 783 86.65 -0.29 1.79
C GLU A 783 86.33 -1.47 0.89
N ASP A 784 85.14 -1.48 0.30
CA ASP A 784 84.57 -2.60 -0.46
C ASP A 784 84.60 -2.34 -1.97
N LEU A 785 85.41 -3.12 -2.69
CA LEU A 785 85.56 -3.04 -4.15
C LEU A 785 84.39 -3.70 -4.89
N GLU A 786 83.62 -4.58 -4.24
CA GLU A 786 82.49 -5.28 -4.86
C GLU A 786 81.30 -4.32 -5.12
N LEU A 787 81.17 -3.27 -4.30
CA LEU A 787 80.14 -2.23 -4.45
C LEU A 787 80.29 -1.44 -5.77
N THR A 788 81.52 -1.20 -6.23
CA THR A 788 81.74 -0.47 -7.48
C THR A 788 81.33 -1.32 -8.68
N ASP A 789 81.67 -2.61 -8.67
CA ASP A 789 81.24 -3.57 -9.70
C ASP A 789 79.72 -3.77 -9.69
N GLN A 790 79.08 -3.70 -8.52
CA GLN A 790 77.63 -3.77 -8.38
C GLN A 790 76.94 -2.53 -8.98
N LEU A 791 77.39 -1.32 -8.64
CA LEU A 791 76.86 -0.07 -9.21
C LEU A 791 77.05 0.00 -10.74
N LEU A 792 78.16 -0.54 -11.26
CA LEU A 792 78.41 -0.59 -12.70
C LEU A 792 77.45 -1.58 -13.41
N LYS A 793 77.17 -2.72 -12.78
CA LYS A 793 76.16 -3.68 -13.27
C LYS A 793 74.76 -3.09 -13.23
N ASP A 794 74.41 -2.38 -12.17
CA ASP A 794 73.12 -1.70 -12.02
C ASP A 794 72.95 -0.64 -13.14
N ALA A 795 74.00 0.10 -13.50
CA ALA A 795 74.00 1.03 -14.63
C ALA A 795 73.81 0.34 -16.00
N GLN A 796 74.33 -0.87 -16.21
CA GLN A 796 74.10 -1.65 -17.43
C GLN A 796 72.67 -2.19 -17.52
N GLN A 797 72.11 -2.65 -16.38
CA GLN A 797 70.73 -3.07 -16.29
C GLN A 797 69.77 -1.93 -16.64
N TRP A 798 70.12 -0.70 -16.27
CA TRP A 798 69.34 0.49 -16.57
C TRP A 798 69.20 0.81 -18.06
N ILE A 799 70.29 0.72 -18.82
CA ILE A 799 70.26 0.92 -20.27
C ILE A 799 69.33 -0.10 -20.94
N THR A 800 69.31 -1.31 -20.40
CA THR A 800 68.41 -2.37 -20.84
C THR A 800 66.95 -2.02 -20.53
N LEU A 801 66.64 -1.59 -19.31
CA LEU A 801 65.29 -1.17 -18.92
C LEU A 801 64.78 0.03 -19.73
N ARG A 802 65.61 1.04 -19.99
CA ARG A 802 65.26 2.19 -20.86
C ARG A 802 64.90 1.75 -22.27
N ARG A 803 65.67 0.81 -22.84
CA ARG A 803 65.38 0.24 -24.17
C ARG A 803 64.03 -0.47 -24.19
N GLU A 804 63.72 -1.22 -23.14
CA GLU A 804 62.44 -1.92 -23.01
C GLU A 804 61.26 -0.96 -22.84
N LEU A 805 61.42 0.14 -22.08
CA LEU A 805 60.38 1.18 -21.97
C LEU A 805 60.11 1.83 -23.33
N ALA A 806 61.15 2.24 -24.05
CA ALA A 806 61.02 2.85 -25.37
C ALA A 806 60.36 1.88 -26.37
N ARG A 807 60.72 0.59 -26.32
CA ARG A 807 60.10 -0.47 -27.12
C ARG A 807 58.61 -0.59 -26.81
N HIS A 808 58.21 -0.67 -25.54
CA HIS A 808 56.80 -0.79 -25.17
C HIS A 808 55.96 0.45 -25.56
N ILE A 809 56.49 1.67 -25.42
CA ILE A 809 55.78 2.90 -25.81
C ILE A 809 55.58 2.94 -27.34
N THR A 810 56.62 2.56 -28.09
CA THR A 810 56.55 2.50 -29.56
C THR A 810 55.50 1.49 -30.01
N GLU A 811 55.56 0.26 -29.47
CA GLU A 811 54.59 -0.82 -29.75
C GLU A 811 53.16 -0.38 -29.38
N ALA A 812 52.97 0.26 -28.23
CA ALA A 812 51.66 0.73 -27.81
C ALA A 812 51.09 1.84 -28.70
N THR A 813 51.94 2.78 -29.13
CA THR A 813 51.55 3.90 -29.99
C THR A 813 51.17 3.41 -31.40
N GLN A 814 51.96 2.47 -31.94
CA GLN A 814 51.68 1.83 -33.22
C GLN A 814 50.33 1.10 -33.18
N PHE A 815 50.10 0.29 -32.15
CA PHE A 815 48.84 -0.45 -31.99
C PHE A 815 47.62 0.48 -31.92
N VAL A 816 47.65 1.53 -31.09
CA VAL A 816 46.53 2.49 -30.96
C VAL A 816 46.22 3.18 -32.30
N SER A 817 47.26 3.46 -33.08
CA SER A 817 47.13 4.13 -34.38
C SER A 817 46.58 3.19 -35.46
N GLU A 818 47.08 1.95 -35.51
CA GLU A 818 46.62 0.92 -36.44
C GLU A 818 45.18 0.47 -36.14
N TYR A 819 44.85 0.25 -34.87
CA TYR A 819 43.51 -0.14 -34.45
C TYR A 819 42.48 0.96 -34.77
N ASN A 820 42.78 2.23 -34.46
CA ASN A 820 41.88 3.33 -34.76
C ASN A 820 41.70 3.54 -36.27
N ARG A 821 42.76 3.36 -37.07
CA ARG A 821 42.68 3.43 -38.55
C ARG A 821 41.68 2.42 -39.12
N LEU A 822 41.62 1.22 -38.54
CA LEU A 822 40.79 0.12 -39.03
C LEU A 822 39.34 0.19 -38.50
N TYR A 823 39.13 0.61 -37.25
CA TYR A 823 37.84 0.47 -36.57
C TYR A 823 37.19 1.79 -36.10
N ARG A 824 37.87 2.95 -36.25
CA ARG A 824 37.38 4.32 -36.02
C ARG A 824 36.65 4.54 -34.68
N GLU A 825 37.37 4.39 -33.57
CA GLU A 825 36.89 4.74 -32.22
C GLU A 825 37.38 6.15 -31.83
N GLU A 826 36.69 7.19 -32.32
CA GLU A 826 37.17 8.60 -32.30
C GLU A 826 37.41 9.16 -30.88
N ASN A 827 36.58 8.82 -29.88
CA ASN A 827 36.68 9.41 -28.54
C ASN A 827 37.85 8.83 -27.71
N ALA A 828 38.09 7.53 -27.79
CA ALA A 828 39.08 6.85 -26.94
C ALA A 828 40.51 6.94 -27.47
N HIS A 829 40.68 7.19 -28.77
CA HIS A 829 41.99 7.32 -29.42
C HIS A 829 42.80 8.50 -28.86
N GLY A 830 42.19 9.69 -28.75
CA GLY A 830 42.84 10.88 -28.19
C GLY A 830 43.27 10.67 -26.74
N HIS A 831 42.41 10.05 -25.92
CA HIS A 831 42.73 9.72 -24.53
C HIS A 831 43.92 8.76 -24.40
N CYS A 832 44.03 7.76 -25.28
CA CYS A 832 45.17 6.84 -25.28
C CYS A 832 46.48 7.53 -25.68
N GLN A 833 46.45 8.39 -26.71
CA GLN A 833 47.63 9.13 -27.16
C GLN A 833 48.13 10.12 -26.11
N ASP A 834 47.22 10.91 -25.53
CA ASP A 834 47.53 11.84 -24.44
C ASP A 834 48.11 11.12 -23.22
N PHE A 835 47.54 9.95 -22.89
CA PHE A 835 48.04 9.14 -21.78
C PHE A 835 49.44 8.59 -22.07
N LEU A 836 49.70 8.06 -23.28
CA LEU A 836 51.01 7.55 -23.67
C LEU A 836 52.08 8.63 -23.63
N HIS A 837 51.78 9.85 -24.11
CA HIS A 837 52.72 10.97 -24.05
C HIS A 837 53.05 11.37 -22.59
N LYS A 838 52.04 11.46 -21.72
CA LYS A 838 52.24 11.75 -20.29
C LYS A 838 52.97 10.63 -19.57
N PHE A 839 52.68 9.38 -19.91
CA PHE A 839 53.33 8.19 -19.38
C PHE A 839 54.82 8.18 -19.72
N GLN A 840 55.15 8.39 -20.99
CA GLN A 840 56.53 8.48 -21.46
C GLN A 840 57.31 9.55 -20.68
N PHE A 841 56.79 10.78 -20.67
CA PHE A 841 57.45 11.91 -20.01
C PHE A 841 57.65 11.67 -18.51
N GLY A 842 56.62 11.17 -17.81
CA GLY A 842 56.67 10.95 -16.37
C GLY A 842 57.69 9.88 -15.97
N VAL A 843 57.68 8.73 -16.64
CA VAL A 843 58.65 7.68 -16.33
C VAL A 843 60.05 8.07 -16.77
N GLU A 844 60.25 8.65 -17.96
CA GLU A 844 61.57 9.15 -18.40
C GLU A 844 62.18 10.16 -17.42
N GLN A 845 61.36 11.06 -16.84
CA GLN A 845 61.83 12.00 -15.82
C GLN A 845 62.35 11.27 -14.56
N SER A 846 61.59 10.29 -14.04
CA SER A 846 62.04 9.45 -12.93
C SER A 846 63.31 8.69 -13.30
N LEU A 847 63.38 8.17 -14.52
CA LEU A 847 64.57 7.46 -15.00
C LEU A 847 65.78 8.41 -15.11
N ASN A 848 65.60 9.68 -15.45
CA ASN A 848 66.71 10.65 -15.52
C ASN A 848 67.22 11.04 -14.13
N SER A 849 66.33 11.15 -13.15
CA SER A 849 66.68 11.41 -11.75
C SER A 849 67.48 10.25 -11.14
N LEU A 850 67.07 9.01 -11.40
CA LEU A 850 67.75 7.82 -10.90
C LEU A 850 69.14 7.65 -11.53
N ASP A 851 69.28 7.90 -12.84
CA ASP A 851 70.58 7.89 -13.54
C ASP A 851 71.55 8.93 -12.96
N THR A 852 71.06 10.15 -12.70
CA THR A 852 71.84 11.20 -12.02
C THR A 852 72.27 10.76 -10.62
N THR A 853 71.39 10.06 -9.89
CA THR A 853 71.67 9.55 -8.55
C THR A 853 72.72 8.44 -8.60
N SER A 854 72.58 7.46 -9.50
CA SER A 854 73.59 6.42 -9.72
C SER A 854 74.96 7.01 -10.08
N GLN A 855 75.00 8.00 -10.99
CA GLN A 855 76.24 8.69 -11.36
C GLN A 855 76.88 9.41 -10.16
N ASN A 856 76.07 10.08 -9.33
CA ASN A 856 76.56 10.72 -8.11
C ASN A 856 77.13 9.70 -7.12
N LEU A 857 76.50 8.54 -6.95
CA LEU A 857 77.00 7.48 -6.07
C LEU A 857 78.32 6.87 -6.57
N ILE A 858 78.42 6.61 -7.88
CA ILE A 858 79.68 6.16 -8.51
C ILE A 858 80.79 7.19 -8.28
N ASN A 859 80.49 8.49 -8.45
CA ASN A 859 81.45 9.56 -8.20
C ASN A 859 81.87 9.66 -6.73
N ILE A 860 80.93 9.50 -5.78
CA ILE A 860 81.22 9.50 -4.35
C ILE A 860 82.15 8.34 -4.00
N GLU A 861 81.84 7.13 -4.47
CA GLU A 861 82.70 5.96 -4.24
C GLU A 861 84.08 6.13 -4.87
N PHE A 862 84.15 6.54 -6.12
CA PHE A 862 85.44 6.78 -6.80
C PHE A 862 86.30 7.80 -6.03
N ASN A 863 85.69 8.87 -5.52
CA ASN A 863 86.38 9.86 -4.69
C ASN A 863 86.85 9.26 -3.36
N LEU A 864 86.02 8.46 -2.67
CA LEU A 864 86.38 7.81 -1.40
C LEU A 864 87.52 6.79 -1.59
N VAL A 865 87.45 5.94 -2.62
CA VAL A 865 88.52 5.00 -3.01
C VAL A 865 89.81 5.76 -3.35
N THR A 866 89.72 6.85 -4.12
CA THR A 866 90.90 7.67 -4.47
C THR A 866 91.54 8.32 -3.24
N ILE A 867 90.73 8.87 -2.32
CA ILE A 867 91.23 9.43 -1.05
C ILE A 867 91.90 8.34 -0.21
N ARG A 868 91.32 7.13 -0.18
CA ARG A 868 91.88 5.98 0.55
C ARG A 868 93.21 5.52 -0.03
N GLU A 869 93.31 5.34 -1.34
CA GLU A 869 94.55 4.98 -2.02
C GLU A 869 95.62 6.06 -1.87
N ALA A 870 95.23 7.34 -1.92
CA ALA A 870 96.13 8.46 -1.63
C ALA A 870 96.66 8.42 -0.17
N ARG A 871 95.82 8.02 0.81
CA ARG A 871 96.22 7.83 2.21
C ARG A 871 97.10 6.60 2.43
N LYS A 872 96.88 5.49 1.71
CA LYS A 872 97.78 4.32 1.71
C LYS A 872 99.13 4.64 1.04
N SER A 873 99.12 5.49 0.00
CA SER A 873 100.28 5.90 -0.81
C SER A 873 101.19 6.97 -0.17
N VAL A 874 101.25 7.07 1.16
CA VAL A 874 102.12 8.03 1.88
C VAL A 874 103.63 7.69 1.75
N THR A 875 104.00 6.67 0.99
CA THR A 875 105.40 6.37 0.61
C THR A 875 105.79 6.93 -0.77
N MET A 876 106.03 8.25 -0.77
CA MET A 876 106.89 9.10 -1.64
C MET A 876 106.80 9.13 -3.20
N SER A 877 106.63 10.38 -3.69
CA SER A 877 107.12 11.00 -4.94
C SER A 877 106.41 10.68 -6.27
N ALA A 878 105.94 9.45 -6.52
CA ALA A 878 105.30 9.13 -7.81
C ALA A 878 103.87 9.72 -7.97
N SER A 879 103.23 10.11 -6.87
CA SER A 879 101.80 10.45 -6.83
C SER A 879 101.46 11.89 -7.23
N LEU A 880 102.36 12.87 -7.06
CA LEU A 880 102.11 14.25 -7.50
C LEU A 880 101.92 14.35 -9.02
N LYS A 881 102.70 13.59 -9.80
CA LYS A 881 102.55 13.56 -11.26
C LYS A 881 101.24 12.89 -11.71
N ARG A 882 100.80 11.81 -11.05
CA ARG A 882 99.55 11.12 -11.40
C ARG A 882 98.31 11.92 -11.00
N LEU A 883 98.35 12.61 -9.87
CA LEU A 883 97.25 13.45 -9.40
C LEU A 883 97.08 14.68 -10.31
N SER A 884 98.17 15.28 -10.81
CA SER A 884 98.08 16.34 -11.83
C SER A 884 97.49 15.84 -13.16
N TRP A 885 97.89 14.66 -13.63
CA TRP A 885 97.35 14.08 -14.88
C TRP A 885 95.87 13.70 -14.77
N ILE A 886 95.43 13.16 -13.63
CA ILE A 886 94.02 12.81 -13.41
C ILE A 886 93.15 14.07 -13.31
N THR A 887 93.61 15.08 -12.56
CA THR A 887 92.83 16.29 -12.28
C THR A 887 92.79 17.27 -13.47
N PHE A 888 93.89 17.42 -14.21
CA PHE A 888 94.00 18.40 -15.30
C PHE A 888 93.83 17.82 -16.71
N VAL A 889 93.97 16.50 -16.92
CA VAL A 889 93.89 15.88 -18.25
C VAL A 889 92.71 14.92 -18.37
N PHE A 890 92.59 13.94 -17.46
CA PHE A 890 91.55 12.91 -17.58
C PHE A 890 90.15 13.39 -17.19
N LEU A 891 89.98 14.11 -16.07
CA LEU A 891 88.68 14.67 -15.69
C LEU A 891 88.08 15.55 -16.81
N PRO A 892 88.79 16.56 -17.34
CA PRO A 892 88.26 17.40 -18.43
C PRO A 892 88.00 16.63 -19.73
N ALA A 893 88.83 15.63 -20.07
CA ALA A 893 88.61 14.79 -21.26
C ALA A 893 87.37 13.89 -21.15
N THR A 894 87.10 13.34 -19.96
CA THR A 894 85.86 12.60 -19.69
C THR A 894 84.62 13.48 -19.71
N PHE A 895 84.72 14.75 -19.29
CA PHE A 895 83.64 15.73 -19.42
C PHE A 895 83.38 16.18 -20.87
N SER A 896 84.40 16.08 -21.75
CA SER A 896 84.31 16.48 -23.16
C SER A 896 83.74 15.38 -24.07
N ALA A 897 83.99 14.10 -23.74
CA ALA A 897 83.58 12.95 -24.56
C ALA A 897 82.09 12.55 -24.40
N VAL A 898 81.39 13.09 -23.40
CA VAL A 898 79.98 12.74 -23.09
C VAL A 898 78.97 13.79 -23.61
N ARG A 899 79.43 14.82 -24.33
CA ARG A 899 78.57 15.74 -25.09
C ARG A 899 78.80 15.62 -26.59
N ALA A 900 78.07 14.71 -27.21
CA ALA A 900 77.59 14.82 -28.59
C ALA A 900 76.09 14.44 -28.58
N PRO A 901 75.26 15.10 -29.40
CA PRO A 901 73.81 15.20 -29.21
C PRO A 901 73.03 13.87 -29.26
#